data_AF-A0A0A1TUU2-F1
#
_entry.id   AF-A0A0A1TUU2-F1
#
_cell.length_a   1.000
_cell.length_b   1.000
_cell.length_c   1.000
_cell.angle_alpha   90.00
_cell.angle_beta   90.00
_cell.angle_gamma   90.00
#
_symmetry.space_group_name_H-M   'P 1'
#
loop_
_entity.id
_entity.type
_entity.pdbx_description
1 polymer ?
#
loop_
_entity_poly.entity_id
_entity_poly.type
_entity_poly.pdbx_seq_one_letter_code
_entity_poly.pdbx_strand_id
1 'polypeptide(L)'
;MNNIQMRLSILLTVVLTISVAEDVTETCVELDEKGCVKQKTGSTCASTIVITNSYCVSNEGFMNNKEITSIKFMGTEKAVSIGHDAFNGAENLATFVSSSKGISSLGNSCFKSSGLTHIDVLGTLIIPSNCFENCTKLVSAAGLNLVTHFGAYAFSGAALKEINFIENLQYLGENAFKGNKLETLKMPPSILSIENGVFSDNKDLTFVDYNQNIRVFESIFSGCSKLQKLVGMESVVVIEQNAFKGCDMLESINLYESLLQISDNFETIKNVFFHGDKEFINVKNEFNSKIKVYVKESYQATQFGHIDVIKAKCSTLQYVNITPRESVQPISNSEELLCKTCSDTTMSIDGVNYYCEIDMSLCISTHLNCRVCKDDICQQCKDNYYVKDRQTCVETCGDKYYSVESPIKICLECPENCKTCSDGTTCNACDDGKLLIEDTKKCTENADCPSNYYKDNDNKKCVKCKNNCLTCENENKCLSCVDGYVISEDQCISCSSIQGCSKCSSSDICTECTTDNLQPDNKSCLPTCPTGYYSSNKVCMKCSDNCDSCKDGKQCDKCKTDYLLTEDTKVCVVTCSDGYFKSTQEKMCKTCQEGCKRCATKKDCEECMDNMLKEEETNLCVDQCKDGYFQHEKQCKKCGDKCQKCHNKTSCDVCEENVYLQNGTCVEICQDNYFESNRQCEKCKDKNTYKTPCTNFECEVCTGGQSSATRKYVILFFCYASVISNQEIDILQILRILSNFFFSSHTQLFSNSVFLWVLQTNSFVSVSPYYNKTIFLFSFTSS
;
A
#
# COMPACT_ATOMS: atom_id res chain seq x y z
N MET A 1 -11.08 -8.36 19.54
CA MET A 1 -10.45 -7.98 18.25
C MET A 1 -8.95 -7.74 18.45
N ASN A 2 -8.20 -8.77 18.84
CA ASN A 2 -6.75 -8.75 18.95
C ASN A 2 -6.23 -10.18 18.73
N ASN A 3 -5.03 -10.28 18.15
CA ASN A 3 -4.20 -11.48 17.91
C ASN A 3 -4.55 -12.38 16.71
N ILE A 4 -3.82 -12.19 15.60
CA ILE A 4 -2.78 -13.09 15.06
C ILE A 4 -2.45 -12.60 13.64
N GLN A 5 -1.37 -11.84 13.51
CA GLN A 5 -0.71 -11.56 12.23
C GLN A 5 0.28 -12.70 11.98
N MET A 6 0.00 -13.56 11.01
CA MET A 6 0.96 -14.51 10.46
C MET A 6 1.28 -14.03 9.04
N ARG A 7 2.42 -13.35 8.88
CA ARG A 7 2.96 -12.99 7.55
C ARG A 7 3.68 -14.22 7.00
N LEU A 8 3.10 -14.86 5.98
CA LEU A 8 3.79 -15.84 5.14
C LEU A 8 4.55 -15.09 4.04
N SER A 9 5.87 -15.03 4.14
CA SER A 9 6.74 -14.64 3.02
C SER A 9 7.04 -15.90 2.21
N ILE A 10 6.44 -16.03 1.04
CA ILE A 10 6.73 -17.12 0.08
C ILE A 10 7.81 -16.61 -0.87
N LEU A 11 9.04 -17.13 -0.73
CA LEU A 11 10.11 -16.92 -1.70
C LEU A 11 9.86 -17.85 -2.90
N LEU A 12 9.73 -17.29 -4.10
CA LEU A 12 9.67 -18.05 -5.35
C LEU A 12 10.89 -17.68 -6.20
N THR A 13 11.92 -18.52 -6.22
CA THR A 13 13.00 -18.45 -7.20
C THR A 13 12.91 -19.67 -8.12
N VAL A 14 12.48 -19.43 -9.36
CA VAL A 14 12.56 -20.41 -10.45
C VAL A 14 13.88 -20.16 -11.18
N VAL A 15 14.84 -21.07 -11.02
CA VAL A 15 15.99 -21.15 -11.91
C VAL A 15 15.72 -22.28 -12.91
N LEU A 16 15.41 -21.91 -14.14
CA LEU A 16 15.37 -22.84 -15.28
C LEU A 16 16.79 -22.97 -15.83
N THR A 17 17.48 -24.05 -15.49
CA THR A 17 18.64 -24.51 -16.25
C THR A 17 18.25 -25.74 -17.04
N ILE A 18 18.12 -25.60 -18.35
CA ILE A 18 18.15 -26.73 -19.28
C ILE A 18 19.63 -27.09 -19.45
N SER A 19 20.08 -28.17 -18.81
CA SER A 19 21.32 -28.84 -19.22
C SER A 19 20.97 -30.04 -20.07
N VAL A 20 21.39 -30.01 -21.34
CA VAL A 20 21.51 -31.22 -22.14
C VAL A 20 22.59 -32.06 -21.44
N ALA A 21 22.22 -33.22 -20.90
CA ALA A 21 23.17 -34.16 -20.33
C ALA A 21 23.93 -34.81 -21.49
N GLU A 22 25.15 -34.36 -21.73
CA GLU A 22 26.16 -35.24 -22.32
C GLU A 22 26.70 -36.16 -21.22
N ASP A 23 26.53 -37.46 -21.42
CA ASP A 23 27.08 -38.53 -20.59
C ASP A 23 28.61 -38.44 -20.54
N VAL A 24 29.13 -37.80 -19.50
CA VAL A 24 30.45 -38.15 -18.95
C VAL A 24 30.26 -38.29 -17.44
N THR A 25 30.23 -39.53 -16.96
CA THR A 25 30.33 -39.88 -15.54
C THR A 25 31.74 -39.55 -15.04
N GLU A 26 32.04 -38.27 -14.91
CA GLU A 26 33.25 -37.79 -14.27
C GLU A 26 33.09 -37.88 -12.75
N THR A 27 33.80 -38.83 -12.15
CA THR A 27 33.88 -39.01 -10.70
C THR A 27 34.56 -37.79 -10.07
N CYS A 28 33.89 -37.15 -9.11
CA CYS A 28 34.49 -36.11 -8.28
C CYS A 28 35.72 -36.63 -7.54
N VAL A 29 36.62 -35.73 -7.18
CA VAL A 29 37.84 -36.08 -6.46
C VAL A 29 37.49 -36.57 -5.05
N GLU A 30 38.00 -37.75 -4.69
CA GLU A 30 37.86 -38.42 -3.39
C GLU A 30 39.21 -38.96 -2.90
N LEU A 31 39.30 -39.36 -1.62
CA LEU A 31 40.47 -40.05 -1.07
C LEU A 31 40.41 -41.56 -1.31
N ASP A 32 41.58 -42.19 -1.43
CA ASP A 32 41.73 -43.65 -1.36
C ASP A 32 41.87 -44.15 0.08
N GLU A 33 41.92 -45.48 0.27
CA GLU A 33 42.06 -46.13 1.59
C GLU A 33 43.33 -45.73 2.36
N LYS A 34 44.28 -45.05 1.72
CA LYS A 34 45.53 -44.56 2.32
C LYS A 34 45.49 -43.07 2.63
N GLY A 35 44.35 -42.40 2.44
CA GLY A 35 44.19 -40.97 2.68
C GLY A 35 44.84 -40.09 1.61
N CYS A 36 45.02 -40.64 0.40
CA CYS A 36 45.64 -39.95 -0.74
C CYS A 36 44.62 -39.66 -1.84
N VAL A 37 44.87 -38.62 -2.65
CA VAL A 37 43.91 -38.20 -3.69
C VAL A 37 43.82 -39.24 -4.78
N LYS A 38 42.65 -39.85 -4.94
CA LYS A 38 42.35 -40.82 -5.99
C LYS A 38 42.08 -40.08 -7.30
N GLN A 39 43.06 -40.08 -8.20
CA GLN A 39 42.90 -39.55 -9.55
C GLN A 39 42.72 -40.69 -10.56
N LYS A 40 42.16 -40.41 -11.75
CA LYS A 40 42.07 -41.39 -12.87
C LYS A 40 43.43 -42.00 -13.24
N THR A 41 44.54 -41.33 -12.93
CA THR A 41 45.93 -41.72 -13.22
C THR A 41 46.67 -42.40 -12.05
N GLY A 42 46.03 -42.58 -10.89
CA GLY A 42 46.61 -43.16 -9.67
C GLY A 42 46.45 -42.27 -8.43
N SER A 43 46.84 -42.79 -7.26
CA SER A 43 46.76 -42.07 -5.98
C SER A 43 47.95 -41.13 -5.77
N THR A 44 47.71 -39.89 -5.36
CA THR A 44 48.76 -38.91 -5.00
C THR A 44 48.68 -38.51 -3.53
N CYS A 45 49.72 -38.85 -2.78
CA CYS A 45 49.89 -38.50 -1.37
C CYS A 45 50.79 -37.26 -1.29
N ALA A 46 50.24 -36.08 -1.56
CA ALA A 46 50.98 -34.82 -1.48
C ALA A 46 50.26 -33.83 -0.58
N SER A 47 51.03 -33.03 0.16
CA SER A 47 50.47 -31.93 0.95
C SER A 47 49.93 -30.80 0.06
N THR A 48 50.33 -30.74 -1.20
CA THR A 48 49.79 -29.82 -2.22
C THR A 48 49.18 -30.61 -3.35
N ILE A 49 47.87 -30.45 -3.57
CA ILE A 49 47.11 -31.16 -4.59
C ILE A 49 46.76 -30.19 -5.72
N VAL A 50 47.11 -30.58 -6.94
CA VAL A 50 46.68 -29.90 -8.18
C VAL A 50 45.71 -30.81 -8.92
N ILE A 51 44.51 -30.30 -9.19
CA ILE A 51 43.43 -31.01 -9.88
C ILE A 51 43.30 -30.43 -11.28
N THR A 52 43.57 -31.23 -12.31
CA THR A 52 43.54 -30.79 -13.72
C THR A 52 42.41 -31.39 -14.56
N ASN A 53 41.88 -32.55 -14.16
CA ASN A 53 40.91 -33.34 -14.94
C ASN A 53 39.62 -33.62 -14.15
N SER A 54 39.24 -32.69 -13.27
CA SER A 54 37.97 -32.71 -12.54
C SER A 54 37.59 -31.28 -12.16
N TYR A 55 36.30 -31.06 -11.95
CA TYR A 55 35.73 -29.79 -11.51
C TYR A 55 34.95 -29.94 -10.21
N CYS A 56 35.04 -31.08 -9.52
CA CYS A 56 34.29 -31.29 -8.30
C CYS A 56 35.03 -32.10 -7.24
N VAL A 57 34.68 -31.84 -5.98
CA VAL A 57 35.09 -32.61 -4.80
C VAL A 57 33.85 -33.32 -4.26
N SER A 58 33.97 -34.62 -3.99
CA SER A 58 32.84 -35.41 -3.47
C SER A 58 32.45 -34.99 -2.05
N ASN A 59 31.29 -35.46 -1.60
CA ASN A 59 30.93 -35.37 -0.18
C ASN A 59 31.98 -36.11 0.65
N GLU A 60 32.37 -35.51 1.78
CA GLU A 60 33.39 -36.02 2.71
C GLU A 60 34.76 -36.25 2.05
N GLY A 61 34.99 -35.73 0.85
CA GLY A 61 36.11 -36.10 -0.02
C GLY A 61 37.47 -36.02 0.67
N PHE A 62 37.70 -35.03 1.53
CA PHE A 62 38.92 -34.79 2.31
C PHE A 62 38.61 -34.56 3.81
N MET A 63 37.53 -35.16 4.31
CA MET A 63 37.13 -35.00 5.71
C MET A 63 38.24 -35.45 6.66
N ASN A 64 38.52 -34.64 7.69
CA ASN A 64 39.54 -34.83 8.72
C ASN A 64 40.97 -35.01 8.18
N ASN A 65 41.23 -34.68 6.91
CA ASN A 65 42.56 -34.84 6.34
C ASN A 65 43.54 -33.83 6.96
N LYS A 66 44.57 -34.35 7.63
CA LYS A 66 45.60 -33.55 8.30
C LYS A 66 46.87 -33.34 7.47
N GLU A 67 46.97 -33.97 6.31
CA GLU A 67 48.17 -33.91 5.46
C GLU A 67 48.07 -32.80 4.40
N ILE A 68 46.86 -32.52 3.91
CA ILE A 68 46.68 -31.49 2.89
C ILE A 68 46.90 -30.09 3.46
N THR A 69 47.65 -29.31 2.71
CA THR A 69 47.97 -27.89 2.99
C THR A 69 47.49 -26.96 1.88
N SER A 70 47.34 -27.48 0.65
CA SER A 70 46.87 -26.69 -0.49
C SER A 70 46.09 -27.54 -1.50
N ILE A 71 44.97 -27.01 -2.00
CA ILE A 71 44.20 -27.52 -3.13
C ILE A 71 44.15 -26.46 -4.23
N LYS A 72 44.43 -26.85 -5.48
CA LYS A 72 44.37 -25.94 -6.64
C LYS A 72 43.72 -26.61 -7.85
N PHE A 73 42.66 -26.02 -8.37
CA PHE A 73 42.07 -26.40 -9.65
C PHE A 73 42.75 -25.65 -10.81
N MET A 74 43.20 -26.36 -11.85
CA MET A 74 43.86 -25.78 -13.03
C MET A 74 43.32 -26.38 -14.32
N GLY A 75 43.20 -25.59 -15.38
CA GLY A 75 42.88 -26.10 -16.72
C GLY A 75 41.43 -26.59 -16.93
N THR A 76 40.55 -26.50 -15.93
CA THR A 76 39.13 -26.78 -16.08
C THR A 76 38.35 -25.55 -16.55
N GLU A 77 37.53 -25.71 -17.58
CA GLU A 77 36.63 -24.67 -18.10
C GLU A 77 35.29 -24.60 -17.36
N LYS A 78 35.09 -25.44 -16.35
CA LYS A 78 33.89 -25.47 -15.49
C LYS A 78 34.16 -24.81 -14.14
N ALA A 79 33.11 -24.23 -13.56
CA ALA A 79 33.13 -23.78 -12.18
C ALA A 79 33.19 -24.99 -11.23
N VAL A 80 33.85 -24.81 -10.08
CA VAL A 80 34.11 -25.90 -9.14
C VAL A 80 32.89 -26.15 -8.25
N SER A 81 32.50 -27.41 -8.07
CA SER A 81 31.50 -27.81 -7.06
C SER A 81 32.15 -28.57 -5.89
N ILE A 82 31.75 -28.23 -4.67
CA ILE A 82 32.32 -28.81 -3.45
C ILE A 82 31.20 -29.49 -2.67
N GLY A 83 31.35 -30.79 -2.43
CA GLY A 83 30.38 -31.59 -1.68
C GLY A 83 30.24 -31.20 -0.21
N HIS A 84 29.26 -31.81 0.44
CA HIS A 84 29.03 -31.70 1.88
C HIS A 84 30.23 -32.23 2.65
N ASP A 85 30.63 -31.55 3.73
CA ASP A 85 31.73 -31.96 4.62
C ASP A 85 33.08 -32.21 3.93
N ALA A 86 33.26 -31.76 2.68
CA ALA A 86 34.38 -32.14 1.82
C ALA A 86 35.75 -31.86 2.44
N PHE A 87 35.93 -30.78 3.19
CA PHE A 87 37.16 -30.40 3.89
C PHE A 87 36.91 -30.19 5.39
N ASN A 88 35.85 -30.77 5.94
CA ASN A 88 35.53 -30.63 7.35
C ASN A 88 36.65 -31.24 8.21
N GLY A 89 37.25 -30.47 9.12
CA GLY A 89 38.37 -30.89 9.97
C GLY A 89 39.75 -30.86 9.31
N ALA A 90 39.87 -30.33 8.08
CA ALA A 90 41.14 -30.17 7.38
C ALA A 90 41.97 -28.98 7.92
N GLU A 91 42.40 -29.07 9.17
CA GLU A 91 43.03 -27.98 9.96
C GLU A 91 44.36 -27.44 9.38
N ASN A 92 45.02 -28.21 8.53
CA ASN A 92 46.27 -27.82 7.87
C ASN A 92 46.06 -27.24 6.47
N LEU A 93 44.85 -27.31 5.91
CA LEU A 93 44.51 -26.75 4.59
C LEU A 93 44.56 -25.23 4.64
N ALA A 94 45.69 -24.64 4.28
CA ALA A 94 45.91 -23.20 4.35
C ALA A 94 45.40 -22.45 3.11
N THR A 95 45.41 -23.11 1.94
CA THR A 95 45.13 -22.48 0.64
C THR A 95 44.20 -23.31 -0.22
N PHE A 96 43.09 -22.71 -0.68
CA PHE A 96 42.20 -23.28 -1.70
C PHE A 96 42.11 -22.31 -2.88
N VAL A 97 42.41 -22.80 -4.07
CA VAL A 97 42.32 -22.02 -5.32
C VAL A 97 41.35 -22.71 -6.27
N SER A 98 40.23 -22.05 -6.55
CA SER A 98 39.23 -22.51 -7.51
C SER A 98 39.70 -22.36 -8.97
N SER A 99 38.86 -22.77 -9.93
CA SER A 99 39.09 -22.52 -11.36
C SER A 99 38.85 -21.05 -11.72
N SER A 100 39.24 -20.65 -12.93
CA SER A 100 38.96 -19.30 -13.46
C SER A 100 37.46 -18.99 -13.63
N LYS A 101 36.59 -20.00 -13.48
CA LYS A 101 35.13 -19.83 -13.47
C LYS A 101 34.54 -19.73 -12.06
N GLY A 102 35.37 -19.79 -11.02
CA GLY A 102 34.94 -19.69 -9.64
C GLY A 102 34.30 -20.97 -9.12
N ILE A 103 33.45 -20.83 -8.10
CA ILE A 103 32.74 -21.92 -7.41
C ILE A 103 31.26 -21.86 -7.79
N SER A 104 30.72 -22.94 -8.36
CA SER A 104 29.30 -23.03 -8.71
C SER A 104 28.42 -23.46 -7.55
N SER A 105 28.94 -24.28 -6.64
CA SER A 105 28.18 -24.76 -5.49
C SER A 105 29.08 -25.17 -4.33
N LEU A 106 28.57 -24.92 -3.13
CA LEU A 106 29.15 -25.30 -1.84
C LEU A 106 28.12 -26.20 -1.11
N GLY A 107 28.57 -27.31 -0.56
CA GLY A 107 27.77 -28.18 0.31
C GLY A 107 27.80 -27.70 1.77
N ASN A 108 26.84 -28.12 2.59
CA ASN A 108 26.87 -27.82 4.03
C ASN A 108 28.18 -28.29 4.67
N SER A 109 28.70 -27.51 5.62
CA SER A 109 29.93 -27.82 6.37
C SER A 109 31.20 -28.02 5.50
N CYS A 110 31.20 -27.58 4.23
CA CYS A 110 32.27 -27.89 3.28
C CYS A 110 33.70 -27.63 3.75
N PHE A 111 33.94 -26.56 4.50
CA PHE A 111 35.24 -26.16 5.02
C PHE A 111 35.26 -26.04 6.54
N LYS A 112 34.29 -26.65 7.25
CA LYS A 112 34.17 -26.54 8.70
C LYS A 112 35.48 -26.93 9.38
N SER A 113 35.95 -26.14 10.34
CA SER A 113 37.20 -26.36 11.08
C SER A 113 38.44 -26.53 10.17
N SER A 114 38.43 -25.94 8.97
CA SER A 114 39.60 -25.96 8.08
C SER A 114 40.65 -24.91 8.46
N GLY A 115 41.87 -25.12 7.98
CA GLY A 115 43.02 -24.23 8.21
C GLY A 115 43.07 -22.99 7.32
N LEU A 116 42.01 -22.70 6.56
CA LEU A 116 42.04 -21.69 5.50
C LEU A 116 42.38 -20.31 6.07
N THR A 117 43.22 -19.58 5.36
CA THR A 117 43.58 -18.20 5.70
C THR A 117 42.82 -17.16 4.88
N HIS A 118 42.46 -17.56 3.66
CA HIS A 118 41.71 -16.79 2.68
C HIS A 118 40.86 -17.74 1.83
N ILE A 119 39.71 -17.27 1.36
CA ILE A 119 38.88 -17.97 0.36
C ILE A 119 38.33 -16.96 -0.65
N ASP A 120 38.33 -17.33 -1.93
CA ASP A 120 37.60 -16.61 -2.98
C ASP A 120 36.40 -17.46 -3.42
N VAL A 121 35.20 -16.97 -3.12
CA VAL A 121 33.92 -17.64 -3.46
C VAL A 121 33.28 -17.06 -4.72
N LEU A 122 34.07 -16.47 -5.62
CA LEU A 122 33.61 -15.95 -6.90
C LEU A 122 32.64 -16.93 -7.61
N GLY A 123 31.49 -16.42 -8.07
CA GLY A 123 30.47 -17.21 -8.77
C GLY A 123 29.46 -17.90 -7.85
N THR A 124 29.66 -17.87 -6.53
CA THR A 124 28.73 -18.46 -5.56
C THR A 124 27.60 -17.49 -5.19
N LEU A 125 26.36 -17.99 -5.22
CA LEU A 125 25.17 -17.22 -4.80
C LEU A 125 24.76 -17.50 -3.34
N ILE A 126 25.14 -18.66 -2.80
CA ILE A 126 24.70 -19.15 -1.48
C ILE A 126 25.92 -19.70 -0.74
N ILE A 127 26.18 -19.18 0.46
CA ILE A 127 27.07 -19.83 1.42
C ILE A 127 26.20 -20.68 2.35
N PRO A 128 26.29 -22.02 2.28
CA PRO A 128 25.41 -22.91 3.01
C PRO A 128 25.76 -22.97 4.50
N SER A 129 24.91 -23.64 5.28
CA SER A 129 25.09 -23.74 6.72
C SER A 129 26.42 -24.38 7.10
N ASN A 130 27.04 -23.84 8.15
CA ASN A 130 28.31 -24.27 8.72
C ASN A 130 29.53 -24.30 7.78
N CYS A 131 29.46 -23.81 6.53
CA CYS A 131 30.56 -24.10 5.58
C CYS A 131 31.93 -23.63 6.06
N PHE A 132 32.05 -22.46 6.69
CA PHE A 132 33.31 -21.95 7.26
C PHE A 132 33.26 -21.85 8.79
N GLU A 133 32.40 -22.64 9.44
CA GLU A 133 32.31 -22.68 10.90
C GLU A 133 33.66 -23.08 11.51
N ASN A 134 34.11 -22.39 12.55
CA ASN A 134 35.38 -22.61 13.25
C ASN A 134 36.64 -22.58 12.36
N CYS A 135 36.59 -21.90 11.21
CA CYS A 135 37.78 -21.58 10.41
C CYS A 135 38.60 -20.46 11.08
N THR A 136 39.19 -20.75 12.24
CA THR A 136 39.82 -19.76 13.13
C THR A 136 40.99 -18.99 12.53
N LYS A 137 41.55 -19.47 11.41
CA LYS A 137 42.63 -18.80 10.65
C LYS A 137 42.11 -17.97 9.47
N LEU A 138 40.82 -18.03 9.15
CA LEU A 138 40.23 -17.38 7.97
C LEU A 138 40.03 -15.89 8.23
N VAL A 139 40.94 -15.06 7.72
CA VAL A 139 40.97 -13.61 7.98
C VAL A 139 40.23 -12.81 6.92
N SER A 140 40.07 -13.37 5.70
CA SER A 140 39.44 -12.67 4.58
C SER A 140 38.70 -13.61 3.65
N ALA A 141 37.62 -13.12 3.05
CA ALA A 141 36.88 -13.79 2.00
C ALA A 141 36.61 -12.83 0.84
N ALA A 142 36.92 -13.23 -0.39
CA ALA A 142 36.66 -12.50 -1.62
C ALA A 142 35.49 -13.11 -2.39
N GLY A 143 34.95 -12.38 -3.38
CA GLY A 143 33.87 -12.88 -4.24
C GLY A 143 32.48 -12.90 -3.58
N LEU A 144 32.32 -12.29 -2.40
CA LEU A 144 31.04 -12.21 -1.67
C LEU A 144 29.99 -11.31 -2.36
N ASN A 145 30.38 -10.55 -3.38
CA ASN A 145 29.54 -9.56 -4.04
C ASN A 145 28.40 -10.16 -4.90
N LEU A 146 28.33 -11.48 -5.06
CA LEU A 146 27.21 -12.19 -5.70
C LEU A 146 26.40 -13.01 -4.69
N VAL A 147 26.85 -13.11 -3.44
CA VAL A 147 26.20 -13.92 -2.42
C VAL A 147 24.93 -13.20 -1.96
N THR A 148 23.81 -13.89 -2.11
CA THR A 148 22.48 -13.40 -1.70
C THR A 148 22.00 -14.06 -0.40
N HIS A 149 22.60 -15.18 -0.01
CA HIS A 149 22.19 -15.99 1.14
C HIS A 149 23.39 -16.51 1.93
N PHE A 150 23.40 -16.27 3.24
CA PHE A 150 24.30 -16.91 4.19
C PHE A 150 23.49 -17.82 5.13
N GLY A 151 23.81 -19.11 5.14
CA GLY A 151 23.17 -20.09 6.01
C GLY A 151 23.56 -19.94 7.48
N ALA A 152 22.90 -20.73 8.34
CA ALA A 152 23.17 -20.72 9.78
C ALA A 152 24.64 -21.09 10.04
N TYR A 153 25.29 -20.35 10.95
CA TYR A 153 26.69 -20.53 11.35
C TYR A 153 27.72 -20.50 10.19
N ALA A 154 27.36 -19.95 9.01
CA ALA A 154 28.17 -20.00 7.79
C ALA A 154 29.64 -19.59 7.98
N PHE A 155 29.91 -18.55 8.77
CA PHE A 155 31.23 -18.05 9.16
C PHE A 155 31.37 -17.94 10.69
N SER A 156 30.61 -18.71 11.47
CA SER A 156 30.69 -18.67 12.93
C SER A 156 32.07 -19.11 13.41
N GLY A 157 32.74 -18.31 14.24
CA GLY A 157 34.08 -18.61 14.76
C GLY A 157 35.21 -18.52 13.73
N ALA A 158 34.97 -17.87 12.59
CA ALA A 158 36.04 -17.45 11.69
C ALA A 158 36.77 -16.21 12.26
N ALA A 159 37.78 -15.70 11.56
CA ALA A 159 38.58 -14.56 11.99
C ALA A 159 38.45 -13.36 11.04
N LEU A 160 37.30 -13.22 10.36
CA LEU A 160 37.05 -12.15 9.40
C LEU A 160 37.16 -10.79 10.07
N LYS A 161 37.90 -9.87 9.43
CA LYS A 161 38.08 -8.48 9.91
C LYS A 161 37.07 -7.49 9.35
N GLU A 162 36.56 -7.79 8.17
CA GLU A 162 35.58 -6.97 7.47
C GLU A 162 34.62 -7.87 6.70
N ILE A 163 33.42 -7.34 6.47
CA ILE A 163 32.45 -7.91 5.55
C ILE A 163 31.73 -6.78 4.83
N ASN A 164 31.69 -6.88 3.50
CA ASN A 164 31.01 -5.94 2.64
C ASN A 164 29.81 -6.64 2.00
N PHE A 165 28.62 -6.29 2.45
CA PHE A 165 27.38 -6.75 1.82
C PHE A 165 27.05 -5.92 0.59
N ILE A 166 26.40 -6.56 -0.39
CA ILE A 166 25.82 -5.86 -1.54
C ILE A 166 24.37 -5.48 -1.29
N GLU A 167 23.82 -4.62 -2.15
CA GLU A 167 22.44 -4.13 -2.06
C GLU A 167 21.38 -5.24 -2.18
N ASN A 168 21.68 -6.35 -2.87
CA ASN A 168 20.71 -7.43 -3.10
C ASN A 168 20.82 -8.60 -2.10
N LEU A 169 21.40 -8.40 -0.92
CA LEU A 169 21.45 -9.45 0.10
C LEU A 169 20.04 -9.79 0.60
N GLN A 170 19.66 -11.06 0.55
CA GLN A 170 18.30 -11.51 0.90
C GLN A 170 18.23 -12.12 2.29
N TYR A 171 19.23 -12.91 2.69
CA TYR A 171 19.13 -13.75 3.89
C TYR A 171 20.43 -13.83 4.70
N LEU A 172 20.34 -13.57 6.00
CA LEU A 172 21.37 -13.81 7.01
C LEU A 172 20.87 -14.81 8.05
N GLY A 173 21.39 -16.04 8.02
CA GLY A 173 21.01 -17.13 8.90
C GLY A 173 21.52 -16.99 10.34
N GLU A 174 20.95 -17.81 11.22
CA GLU A 174 21.22 -17.77 12.67
C GLU A 174 22.73 -17.88 12.94
N ASN A 175 23.27 -16.96 13.75
CA ASN A 175 24.68 -16.94 14.14
C ASN A 175 25.69 -16.95 12.95
N ALA A 176 25.28 -16.56 11.74
CA ALA A 176 26.11 -16.71 10.53
C ALA A 176 27.50 -16.05 10.64
N PHE A 177 27.64 -14.95 11.37
CA PHE A 177 28.90 -14.23 11.59
C PHE A 177 29.28 -14.13 13.07
N LYS A 178 28.80 -15.05 13.90
CA LYS A 178 29.11 -15.09 15.33
C LYS A 178 30.61 -15.24 15.58
N GLY A 179 31.16 -14.49 16.54
CA GLY A 179 32.52 -14.69 17.04
C GLY A 179 33.64 -14.39 16.03
N ASN A 180 33.42 -13.44 15.11
CA ASN A 180 34.46 -12.96 14.19
C ASN A 180 35.29 -11.81 14.79
N LYS A 181 36.19 -11.25 14.00
CA LYS A 181 37.07 -10.13 14.36
C LYS A 181 36.68 -8.84 13.63
N LEU A 182 35.40 -8.67 13.34
CA LEU A 182 34.89 -7.51 12.63
C LEU A 182 35.17 -6.23 13.43
N GLU A 183 35.82 -5.24 12.83
CA GLU A 183 36.10 -3.96 13.50
C GLU A 183 34.99 -2.93 13.28
N THR A 184 34.40 -2.94 12.08
CA THR A 184 33.27 -2.11 11.66
C THR A 184 32.27 -2.94 10.90
N LEU A 185 30.98 -2.58 11.00
CA LEU A 185 29.91 -3.23 10.28
C LEU A 185 28.99 -2.20 9.64
N LYS A 186 28.73 -2.35 8.35
CA LYS A 186 27.64 -1.66 7.67
C LYS A 186 26.60 -2.69 7.26
N MET A 187 25.40 -2.55 7.82
CA MET A 187 24.28 -3.41 7.46
C MET A 187 23.85 -3.15 6.01
N PRO A 188 23.44 -4.18 5.25
CA PRO A 188 22.88 -3.98 3.92
C PRO A 188 21.56 -3.21 3.99
N PRO A 189 21.24 -2.37 2.97
CA PRO A 189 19.91 -1.79 2.85
C PRO A 189 18.93 -2.90 2.43
N SER A 190 17.70 -2.88 2.97
CA SER A 190 16.58 -3.67 2.42
C SER A 190 16.74 -5.21 2.41
N ILE A 191 17.27 -5.80 3.49
CA ILE A 191 17.33 -7.27 3.64
C ILE A 191 15.95 -7.90 3.89
N LEU A 192 15.69 -9.06 3.28
CA LEU A 192 14.41 -9.76 3.44
C LEU A 192 14.28 -10.48 4.79
N SER A 193 15.34 -11.13 5.26
CA SER A 193 15.37 -11.80 6.57
C SER A 193 16.75 -11.78 7.21
N ILE A 194 16.78 -11.45 8.50
CA ILE A 194 17.93 -11.63 9.40
C ILE A 194 17.43 -12.50 10.55
N GLU A 195 18.17 -13.55 10.89
CA GLU A 195 17.85 -14.41 12.03
C GLU A 195 18.55 -13.94 13.32
N ASN A 196 18.41 -14.72 14.39
CA ASN A 196 18.95 -14.36 15.69
C ASN A 196 20.49 -14.45 15.74
N GLY A 197 21.12 -13.56 16.50
CA GLY A 197 22.53 -13.68 16.89
C GLY A 197 23.56 -13.54 15.77
N VAL A 198 23.18 -13.06 14.58
CA VAL A 198 24.05 -13.06 13.37
C VAL A 198 25.45 -12.50 13.63
N PHE A 199 25.56 -11.39 14.36
CA PHE A 199 26.84 -10.73 14.65
C PHE A 199 27.23 -10.82 16.14
N SER A 200 26.69 -11.79 16.88
CA SER A 200 27.02 -11.98 18.30
C SER A 200 28.52 -12.29 18.51
N ASP A 201 29.06 -11.97 19.68
CA ASP A 201 30.43 -12.22 20.11
C ASP A 201 31.53 -11.61 19.21
N ASN A 202 31.21 -10.60 18.38
CA ASN A 202 32.21 -9.81 17.65
C ASN A 202 32.88 -8.79 18.57
N LYS A 203 33.83 -9.26 19.38
CA LYS A 203 34.45 -8.47 20.46
C LYS A 203 35.35 -7.33 20.00
N ASP A 204 35.71 -7.29 18.72
CA ASP A 204 36.49 -6.21 18.12
C ASP A 204 35.63 -5.14 17.43
N LEU A 205 34.31 -5.34 17.37
CA LEU A 205 33.37 -4.44 16.69
C LEU A 205 33.22 -3.15 17.49
N THR A 206 33.58 -2.02 16.87
CA THR A 206 33.55 -0.69 17.51
C THR A 206 32.45 0.22 16.96
N PHE A 207 32.11 0.06 15.68
CA PHE A 207 31.16 0.90 14.97
C PHE A 207 30.19 0.05 14.14
N VAL A 208 28.90 0.35 14.25
CA VAL A 208 27.84 -0.22 13.42
C VAL A 208 27.05 0.90 12.76
N ASP A 209 26.95 0.85 11.44
CA ASP A 209 25.93 1.55 10.67
C ASP A 209 24.79 0.58 10.40
N TYR A 210 23.64 0.80 11.05
CA TYR A 210 22.46 -0.05 10.95
C TYR A 210 21.66 0.19 9.66
N ASN A 211 22.03 1.21 8.88
CA ASN A 211 21.55 1.46 7.52
C ASN A 211 20.01 1.42 7.39
N GLN A 212 19.31 2.04 8.34
CA GLN A 212 17.85 2.21 8.35
C GLN A 212 17.05 0.90 8.31
N ASN A 213 17.63 -0.19 8.82
CA ASN A 213 16.89 -1.44 9.00
C ASN A 213 15.78 -1.27 10.04
N ILE A 214 14.61 -1.87 9.79
CA ILE A 214 13.39 -1.61 10.58
C ILE A 214 13.31 -2.37 11.91
N ARG A 215 14.18 -3.34 12.15
CA ARG A 215 14.13 -4.22 13.33
C ARG A 215 15.53 -4.53 13.80
N VAL A 216 15.77 -4.45 15.10
CA VAL A 216 16.97 -4.96 15.76
C VAL A 216 16.66 -6.34 16.33
N PHE A 217 17.24 -7.37 15.72
CA PHE A 217 16.92 -8.78 15.98
C PHE A 217 17.50 -9.29 17.30
N GLU A 218 16.91 -10.35 17.82
CA GLU A 218 17.30 -10.96 19.09
C GLU A 218 18.80 -11.32 19.09
N SER A 219 19.50 -10.88 20.13
CA SER A 219 20.93 -11.14 20.36
C SER A 219 21.87 -10.72 19.21
N ILE A 220 21.42 -9.91 18.24
CA ILE A 220 22.20 -9.61 17.02
C ILE A 220 23.61 -9.07 17.31
N PHE A 221 23.79 -8.26 18.36
CA PHE A 221 25.07 -7.74 18.83
C PHE A 221 25.44 -8.21 20.25
N SER A 222 24.82 -9.29 20.72
CA SER A 222 25.11 -9.84 22.06
C SER A 222 26.60 -10.18 22.18
N GLY A 223 27.27 -9.70 23.23
CA GLY A 223 28.70 -9.95 23.47
C GLY A 223 29.67 -9.06 22.69
N CYS A 224 29.20 -8.07 21.92
CA CYS A 224 30.03 -7.09 21.21
C CYS A 224 30.58 -6.03 22.19
N SER A 225 31.50 -6.44 23.08
CA SER A 225 31.92 -5.65 24.23
C SER A 225 32.65 -4.34 23.92
N LYS A 226 33.21 -4.18 22.71
CA LYS A 226 33.86 -2.93 22.26
C LYS A 226 32.95 -2.02 21.44
N LEU A 227 31.69 -2.39 21.20
CA LEU A 227 30.78 -1.58 20.40
C LEU A 227 30.56 -0.24 21.11
N GLN A 228 30.97 0.85 20.47
CA GLN A 228 30.93 2.20 21.04
C GLN A 228 29.89 3.09 20.37
N LYS A 229 29.71 2.90 19.05
CA LYS A 229 28.87 3.79 18.24
C LYS A 229 27.95 2.99 17.32
N LEU A 230 26.68 3.34 17.38
CA LEU A 230 25.61 2.79 16.55
C LEU A 230 24.87 3.95 15.87
N VAL A 231 24.76 3.91 14.55
CA VAL A 231 24.07 4.93 13.72
C VAL A 231 23.07 4.28 12.76
N GLY A 232 22.26 5.06 12.06
CA GLY A 232 21.34 4.54 11.04
C GLY A 232 20.10 3.87 11.62
N MET A 233 19.62 4.33 12.78
CA MET A 233 18.54 3.71 13.56
C MET A 233 17.18 4.39 13.32
N GLU A 234 17.09 5.35 12.39
CA GLU A 234 15.95 6.26 12.17
C GLU A 234 14.66 5.53 11.79
N SER A 235 14.79 4.36 11.17
CA SER A 235 13.67 3.54 10.70
C SER A 235 13.33 2.37 11.63
N VAL A 236 14.04 2.22 12.75
CA VAL A 236 13.82 1.10 13.67
C VAL A 236 12.43 1.21 14.32
N VAL A 237 11.68 0.12 14.22
CA VAL A 237 10.33 -0.03 14.74
C VAL A 237 10.31 -0.97 15.95
N VAL A 238 11.18 -1.98 15.97
CA VAL A 238 11.22 -2.99 17.03
C VAL A 238 12.67 -3.28 17.44
N ILE A 239 12.91 -3.31 18.75
CA ILE A 239 14.15 -3.81 19.36
C ILE A 239 13.82 -5.07 20.16
N GLU A 240 14.52 -6.16 19.88
CA GLU A 240 14.27 -7.47 20.48
C GLU A 240 15.14 -7.78 21.68
N GLN A 241 14.87 -8.92 22.32
CA GLN A 241 15.53 -9.32 23.57
C GLN A 241 17.03 -9.51 23.35
N ASN A 242 17.82 -9.07 24.33
CA ASN A 242 19.27 -9.26 24.38
C ASN A 242 20.05 -8.72 23.15
N ALA A 243 19.44 -7.92 22.29
CA ALA A 243 20.07 -7.32 21.11
C ALA A 243 21.42 -6.67 21.43
N PHE A 244 21.53 -5.99 22.58
CA PHE A 244 22.74 -5.30 23.04
C PHE A 244 23.32 -5.87 24.34
N LYS A 245 22.98 -7.10 24.70
CA LYS A 245 23.49 -7.74 25.93
C LYS A 245 25.02 -7.81 25.89
N GLY A 246 25.70 -7.36 26.94
CA GLY A 246 27.17 -7.37 27.00
C GLY A 246 27.87 -6.42 26.01
N CYS A 247 27.16 -5.42 25.48
CA CYS A 247 27.76 -4.28 24.77
C CYS A 247 28.27 -3.25 25.79
N ASP A 248 29.36 -3.57 26.49
CA ASP A 248 29.80 -2.84 27.68
C ASP A 248 30.26 -1.39 27.40
N MET A 249 30.70 -1.11 26.16
CA MET A 249 31.15 0.22 25.72
C MET A 249 30.06 1.05 25.04
N LEU A 250 28.87 0.49 24.80
CA LEU A 250 27.77 1.20 24.15
C LEU A 250 27.01 2.00 25.21
N GLU A 251 27.52 3.19 25.54
CA GLU A 251 26.95 3.99 26.63
C GLU A 251 25.63 4.66 26.26
N SER A 252 25.38 4.88 24.98
CA SER A 252 24.26 5.69 24.49
C SER A 252 23.64 5.14 23.22
N ILE A 253 22.31 5.29 23.08
CA ILE A 253 21.56 4.90 21.89
C ILE A 253 20.57 6.01 21.47
N ASN A 254 20.48 6.26 20.16
CA ASN A 254 19.48 7.15 19.57
C ASN A 254 18.30 6.32 19.06
N LEU A 255 17.08 6.76 19.40
CA LEU A 255 15.81 6.12 19.08
C LEU A 255 14.83 7.16 18.54
N TYR A 256 13.93 6.76 17.64
CA TYR A 256 13.12 7.70 16.86
C TYR A 256 11.62 7.41 16.96
N GLU A 257 10.80 8.33 16.42
CA GLU A 257 9.33 8.25 16.51
C GLU A 257 8.72 6.99 15.85
N SER A 258 9.46 6.33 14.94
CA SER A 258 9.04 5.07 14.32
C SER A 258 8.95 3.89 15.30
N LEU A 259 9.55 4.01 16.48
CA LEU A 259 9.67 2.93 17.44
C LEU A 259 8.32 2.54 18.04
N LEU A 260 7.97 1.26 17.96
CA LEU A 260 6.72 0.68 18.46
C LEU A 260 6.91 -0.30 19.61
N GLN A 261 8.09 -0.91 19.77
CA GLN A 261 8.32 -1.91 20.83
C GLN A 261 9.81 -2.03 21.19
N ILE A 262 10.08 -2.12 22.49
CA ILE A 262 11.39 -2.54 23.02
C ILE A 262 11.22 -3.77 23.91
N SER A 263 12.02 -4.80 23.63
CA SER A 263 12.14 -6.02 24.45
C SER A 263 13.55 -6.20 25.02
N ASP A 264 14.51 -5.33 24.67
CA ASP A 264 15.82 -5.32 25.30
C ASP A 264 15.75 -4.63 26.67
N ASN A 265 16.54 -5.10 27.63
CA ASN A 265 16.58 -4.55 28.99
C ASN A 265 17.55 -3.35 29.09
N PHE A 266 18.33 -3.09 28.04
CA PHE A 266 19.38 -2.07 28.01
C PHE A 266 20.31 -2.17 29.21
N GLU A 267 20.82 -3.39 29.46
CA GLU A 267 21.58 -3.73 30.67
C GLU A 267 22.80 -2.81 30.87
N THR A 268 23.55 -2.54 29.80
CA THR A 268 24.80 -1.75 29.83
C THR A 268 24.63 -0.30 29.38
N ILE A 269 23.56 0.02 28.66
CA ILE A 269 23.30 1.35 28.11
C ILE A 269 22.95 2.30 29.27
N LYS A 270 23.56 3.49 29.28
CA LYS A 270 23.37 4.51 30.33
C LYS A 270 22.45 5.64 29.89
N ASN A 271 22.45 5.97 28.61
CA ASN A 271 21.71 7.10 28.06
C ASN A 271 20.86 6.67 26.86
N VAL A 272 19.59 7.04 26.85
CA VAL A 272 18.69 6.88 25.71
C VAL A 272 18.31 8.27 25.21
N PHE A 273 18.45 8.49 23.92
CA PHE A 273 18.08 9.72 23.24
C PHE A 273 16.88 9.44 22.36
N PHE A 274 15.71 9.98 22.70
CA PHE A 274 14.47 9.72 21.97
C PHE A 274 13.98 10.95 21.22
N HIS A 275 13.88 10.80 19.90
CA HIS A 275 13.58 11.85 18.93
C HIS A 275 12.09 11.89 18.52
N GLY A 276 11.17 11.36 19.31
CA GLY A 276 9.73 11.46 19.08
C GLY A 276 9.05 12.54 19.92
N ASP A 277 7.82 12.91 19.56
CA ASP A 277 7.00 13.90 20.29
C ASP A 277 5.90 13.27 21.16
N LYS A 278 5.61 11.97 20.96
CA LYS A 278 4.51 11.24 21.61
C LYS A 278 5.02 10.22 22.61
N GLU A 279 4.20 9.95 23.61
CA GLU A 279 4.47 8.96 24.65
C GLU A 279 4.79 7.58 24.06
N PHE A 280 5.87 6.97 24.56
CA PHE A 280 6.24 5.60 24.26
C PHE A 280 5.94 4.69 25.47
N ILE A 281 5.06 3.71 25.31
CA ILE A 281 4.53 2.88 26.42
C ILE A 281 4.92 1.39 26.31
N ASN A 282 5.35 0.92 25.14
CA ASN A 282 5.48 -0.51 24.85
C ASN A 282 6.88 -1.06 25.15
N VAL A 283 7.18 -1.16 26.45
CA VAL A 283 8.39 -1.77 27.00
C VAL A 283 8.00 -3.13 27.59
N LYS A 284 8.54 -4.23 27.05
CA LYS A 284 8.20 -5.59 27.52
C LYS A 284 9.01 -6.04 28.74
N ASN A 285 10.25 -5.57 28.84
CA ASN A 285 11.17 -5.92 29.91
C ASN A 285 11.61 -4.66 30.65
N GLU A 286 11.75 -4.74 31.98
CA GLU A 286 12.22 -3.59 32.76
C GLU A 286 13.62 -3.14 32.33
N PHE A 287 13.77 -1.82 32.23
CA PHE A 287 15.04 -1.18 31.90
C PHE A 287 15.94 -1.18 33.14
N ASN A 288 17.24 -1.04 32.91
CA ASN A 288 18.15 -0.69 33.98
C ASN A 288 17.70 0.62 34.66
N SER A 289 17.50 0.58 35.98
CA SER A 289 17.02 1.72 36.79
C SER A 289 17.94 2.95 36.81
N LYS A 290 19.14 2.84 36.24
CA LYS A 290 20.12 3.93 36.13
C LYS A 290 20.10 4.64 34.77
N ILE A 291 19.24 4.23 33.83
CA ILE A 291 19.14 4.85 32.52
C ILE A 291 18.63 6.28 32.62
N LYS A 292 19.28 7.20 31.91
CA LYS A 292 18.79 8.56 31.66
C LYS A 292 18.15 8.63 30.28
N VAL A 293 16.93 9.10 30.18
CA VAL A 293 16.22 9.29 28.90
C VAL A 293 16.14 10.77 28.57
N TYR A 294 16.72 11.18 27.45
CA TYR A 294 16.67 12.54 26.94
C TYR A 294 15.65 12.64 25.80
N VAL A 295 14.80 13.66 25.84
CA VAL A 295 13.73 13.89 24.84
C VAL A 295 13.67 15.35 24.42
N LYS A 296 12.98 15.63 23.31
CA LYS A 296 12.73 17.00 22.83
C LYS A 296 11.84 17.79 23.78
N GLU A 297 11.95 19.12 23.72
CA GLU A 297 11.01 20.04 24.39
C GLU A 297 9.56 19.74 23.98
N SER A 298 9.32 19.43 22.71
CA SER A 298 8.00 19.09 22.15
C SER A 298 7.40 17.77 22.63
N TYR A 299 8.18 16.89 23.29
CA TYR A 299 7.66 15.61 23.79
C TYR A 299 6.60 15.83 24.89
N GLN A 300 5.42 15.26 24.77
CA GLN A 300 4.31 15.66 25.65
C GLN A 300 4.27 14.92 27.00
N ALA A 301 4.81 13.71 27.06
CA ALA A 301 4.76 12.89 28.27
C ALA A 301 5.91 13.18 29.25
N THR A 302 5.73 12.78 30.51
CA THR A 302 6.75 12.89 31.56
C THR A 302 7.62 11.65 31.66
N GLN A 303 7.23 10.55 31.01
CA GLN A 303 7.90 9.25 31.08
C GLN A 303 8.13 8.65 29.69
N PHE A 304 9.14 7.79 29.58
CA PHE A 304 9.44 6.91 28.46
C PHE A 304 9.46 5.48 28.99
N GLY A 305 8.46 4.67 28.64
CA GLY A 305 8.15 3.45 29.38
C GLY A 305 7.82 3.77 30.83
N HIS A 306 8.69 3.36 31.75
CA HIS A 306 8.57 3.60 33.19
C HIS A 306 9.65 4.56 33.74
N ILE A 307 10.45 5.17 32.87
CA ILE A 307 11.58 6.04 33.25
C ILE A 307 11.19 7.51 33.02
N ASP A 308 11.45 8.36 34.00
CA ASP A 308 11.23 9.81 33.88
C ASP A 308 12.19 10.42 32.84
N VAL A 309 11.65 11.32 32.00
CA VAL A 309 12.41 11.92 30.90
C VAL A 309 13.05 13.25 31.28
N ILE A 310 14.18 13.56 30.64
CA ILE A 310 14.92 14.81 30.75
C ILE A 310 14.76 15.57 29.42
N LYS A 311 14.31 16.82 29.50
CA LYS A 311 14.19 17.68 28.32
C LYS A 311 15.56 18.19 27.87
N ALA A 312 15.99 17.76 26.69
CA ALA A 312 17.22 18.22 26.08
C ALA A 312 17.02 19.61 25.47
N LYS A 313 17.36 20.64 26.26
CA LYS A 313 17.30 22.07 25.89
C LYS A 313 18.41 22.52 24.93
N CYS A 314 18.99 21.61 24.15
CA CYS A 314 20.07 21.92 23.22
C CYS A 314 19.51 22.37 21.88
N SER A 315 20.20 23.31 21.22
CA SER A 315 19.90 23.65 19.82
C SER A 315 20.39 22.57 18.85
N THR A 316 19.97 22.63 17.58
CA THR A 316 20.47 21.75 16.50
C THR A 316 21.97 21.90 16.24
N LEU A 317 22.57 23.01 16.64
CA LEU A 317 24.02 23.24 16.59
C LEU A 317 24.73 22.77 17.87
N GLN A 318 24.02 22.09 18.74
CA GLN A 318 24.53 21.54 19.98
C GLN A 318 24.11 20.08 20.14
N TYR A 319 24.75 19.42 21.08
CA TYR A 319 24.42 18.07 21.50
C TYR A 319 24.57 17.98 23.03
N VAL A 320 23.90 17.01 23.64
CA VAL A 320 23.97 16.69 25.07
C VAL A 320 25.33 16.10 25.40
N ASN A 321 26.08 16.78 26.27
CA ASN A 321 27.36 16.27 26.73
C ASN A 321 27.17 15.21 27.82
N ILE A 322 27.45 13.95 27.46
CA ILE A 322 27.36 12.78 28.35
C ILE A 322 28.68 12.43 29.06
N THR A 323 29.75 13.21 28.83
CA THR A 323 31.06 12.92 29.44
C THR A 323 30.96 13.08 30.97
N PRO A 324 31.41 12.10 31.78
CA PRO A 324 31.38 12.21 33.24
C PRO A 324 32.14 13.44 33.73
N ARG A 325 31.61 14.16 34.72
CA ARG A 325 32.33 15.26 35.38
C ARG A 325 33.58 14.72 36.06
N GLU A 326 34.77 14.99 35.52
CA GLU A 326 35.98 14.97 36.32
C GLU A 326 35.91 16.12 37.33
N SER A 327 35.67 15.79 38.59
CA SER A 327 35.91 16.64 39.77
C SER A 327 35.56 18.13 39.63
N VAL A 328 34.28 18.48 39.66
CA VAL A 328 33.85 19.83 40.06
C VAL A 328 32.84 19.69 41.19
N GLN A 329 33.15 20.33 42.32
CA GLN A 329 32.31 20.33 43.52
C GLN A 329 30.87 20.79 43.23
N PRO A 330 29.88 20.31 44.00
CA PRO A 330 28.47 20.56 43.71
C PRO A 330 28.15 22.04 43.90
N ILE A 331 27.95 22.76 42.80
CA ILE A 331 27.25 24.04 42.83
C ILE A 331 25.76 23.72 42.83
N SER A 332 25.09 24.31 43.82
CA SER A 332 23.69 24.19 44.21
C SER A 332 22.66 24.06 43.08
N ASN A 333 21.73 23.12 43.25
CA ASN A 333 20.33 23.16 42.83
C ASN A 333 20.01 23.67 41.40
N SER A 334 20.67 23.10 40.40
CA SER A 334 20.02 22.56 39.20
C SER A 334 21.08 21.71 38.49
N GLU A 335 20.83 20.42 38.26
CA GLU A 335 21.63 19.67 37.28
C GLU A 335 21.22 20.16 35.89
N GLU A 336 21.65 21.37 35.54
CA GLU A 336 21.41 21.93 34.22
C GLU A 336 22.17 21.09 33.21
N LEU A 337 21.43 20.52 32.25
CA LEU A 337 21.96 19.69 31.18
C LEU A 337 23.01 20.48 30.38
N LEU A 338 24.21 19.92 30.23
CA LEU A 338 25.31 20.59 29.53
C LEU A 338 25.21 20.34 28.02
N CYS A 339 24.84 21.37 27.25
CA CYS A 339 24.88 21.35 25.80
C CYS A 339 26.27 21.76 25.28
N LYS A 340 26.91 20.93 24.46
CA LYS A 340 28.18 21.23 23.80
C LYS A 340 27.94 21.58 22.34
N THR A 341 28.67 22.57 21.82
CA THR A 341 28.54 23.02 20.44
C THR A 341 29.12 22.00 19.46
N CYS A 342 28.40 21.78 18.36
CA CYS A 342 28.90 21.09 17.19
C CYS A 342 30.00 21.91 16.50
N SER A 343 30.76 21.27 15.61
CA SER A 343 31.62 22.00 14.67
C SER A 343 30.76 22.76 13.66
N ASP A 344 31.30 23.82 13.06
CA ASP A 344 30.57 24.68 12.11
C ASP A 344 30.06 23.93 10.85
N THR A 345 30.55 22.72 10.59
CA THR A 345 30.16 21.87 9.47
C THR A 345 29.24 20.71 9.85
N THR A 346 28.86 20.58 11.13
CA THR A 346 28.07 19.45 11.64
C THR A 346 26.91 19.91 12.50
N MET A 347 25.81 19.16 12.50
CA MET A 347 24.65 19.45 13.35
C MET A 347 24.07 18.15 13.96
N SER A 348 23.27 18.29 15.00
CA SER A 348 22.38 17.25 15.47
C SER A 348 21.01 17.37 14.78
N ILE A 349 20.22 16.29 14.71
CA ILE A 349 18.86 16.33 14.15
C ILE A 349 17.98 17.37 14.85
N ASP A 350 18.01 17.43 16.18
CA ASP A 350 17.07 18.23 16.99
C ASP A 350 17.63 18.67 18.35
N GLY A 351 18.94 18.59 18.57
CA GLY A 351 19.57 18.88 19.85
C GLY A 351 19.52 17.72 20.87
N VAL A 352 18.75 16.67 20.60
CA VAL A 352 18.57 15.53 21.52
C VAL A 352 19.51 14.40 21.16
N ASN A 353 20.78 14.70 20.97
CA ASN A 353 21.80 13.72 20.61
C ASN A 353 23.01 13.81 21.54
N TYR A 354 23.84 12.78 21.59
CA TYR A 354 25.14 12.82 22.28
C TYR A 354 26.34 13.10 21.37
N TYR A 355 26.09 13.30 20.06
CA TYR A 355 27.07 13.70 19.07
C TYR A 355 26.39 14.46 17.92
N CYS A 356 27.17 15.12 17.07
CA CYS A 356 26.68 15.76 15.86
C CYS A 356 26.77 14.76 14.71
N GLU A 357 25.64 14.41 14.10
CA GLU A 357 25.52 13.28 13.18
C GLU A 357 25.43 13.71 11.71
N ILE A 358 24.88 14.89 11.44
CA ILE A 358 24.65 15.38 10.09
C ILE A 358 25.87 16.20 9.68
N ASP A 359 26.58 15.73 8.65
CA ASP A 359 27.61 16.51 7.96
C ASP A 359 26.96 17.44 6.94
N MET A 360 27.14 18.74 7.15
CA MET A 360 26.61 19.82 6.30
C MET A 360 27.67 20.38 5.36
N SER A 361 28.91 19.87 5.36
CA SER A 361 30.07 20.47 4.67
C SER A 361 29.78 20.74 3.19
N LEU A 362 29.23 19.74 2.49
CA LEU A 362 28.87 19.87 1.08
C LEU A 362 27.80 20.95 0.89
N CYS A 363 26.74 20.92 1.71
CA CYS A 363 25.64 21.86 1.56
C CYS A 363 26.01 23.32 1.93
N ILE A 364 26.78 23.53 3.00
CA ILE A 364 27.22 24.88 3.38
C ILE A 364 28.13 25.47 2.29
N SER A 365 28.85 24.62 1.55
CA SER A 365 29.63 25.06 0.38
C SER A 365 28.78 25.42 -0.83
N THR A 366 27.57 24.84 -0.99
CA THR A 366 26.66 25.13 -2.11
C THR A 366 25.74 26.32 -1.81
N HIS A 367 25.30 26.51 -0.57
CA HIS A 367 24.39 27.60 -0.18
C HIS A 367 25.11 28.73 0.56
N LEU A 368 25.43 29.81 -0.18
CA LEU A 368 26.12 30.98 0.36
C LEU A 368 25.35 31.59 1.53
N ASN A 369 26.06 31.92 2.62
CA ASN A 369 25.52 32.48 3.86
C ASN A 369 24.56 31.56 4.65
N CYS A 370 24.45 30.28 4.25
CA CYS A 370 23.78 29.28 5.05
C CYS A 370 24.58 28.95 6.32
N ARG A 371 23.88 28.72 7.43
CA ARG A 371 24.43 28.31 8.74
C ARG A 371 24.01 26.90 9.11
N VAL A 372 22.76 26.54 8.87
CA VAL A 372 22.22 25.19 9.10
C VAL A 372 21.65 24.68 7.79
N CYS A 373 22.12 23.53 7.33
CA CYS A 373 21.59 22.88 6.15
C CYS A 373 21.27 21.42 6.41
N LYS A 374 20.16 20.95 5.86
CA LYS A 374 19.76 19.55 5.88
C LYS A 374 19.28 19.15 4.48
N ASP A 375 19.73 18.00 3.98
CA ASP A 375 19.30 17.44 2.69
C ASP A 375 19.46 18.41 1.49
N ASP A 376 20.55 19.18 1.45
CA ASP A 376 20.82 20.24 0.44
C ASP A 376 19.82 21.42 0.45
N ILE A 377 19.16 21.65 1.59
CA ILE A 377 18.19 22.73 1.81
C ILE A 377 18.65 23.58 3.01
N CYS A 378 18.86 24.89 2.77
CA CYS A 378 19.24 25.81 3.83
C CYS A 378 18.07 26.06 4.80
N GLN A 379 18.22 25.61 6.05
CA GLN A 379 17.21 25.73 7.10
C GLN A 379 17.37 27.02 7.89
N GLN A 380 18.60 27.51 8.05
CA GLN A 380 18.90 28.71 8.81
C GLN A 380 20.09 29.44 8.21
N CYS A 381 19.95 30.74 8.01
CA CYS A 381 21.03 31.59 7.55
C CYS A 381 21.89 32.13 8.71
N LYS A 382 23.04 32.71 8.39
CA LYS A 382 23.85 33.51 9.34
C LYS A 382 23.04 34.70 9.87
N ASP A 383 23.43 35.25 11.01
CA ASP A 383 22.62 36.17 11.84
C ASP A 383 22.08 37.43 11.13
N ASN A 384 22.62 37.81 9.97
CA ASN A 384 22.22 38.97 9.16
C ASN A 384 21.42 38.63 7.88
N TYR A 385 21.05 37.38 7.69
CA TYR A 385 20.37 36.90 6.49
C TYR A 385 19.04 36.24 6.83
N TYR A 386 18.07 36.34 5.92
CA TYR A 386 16.76 35.73 5.99
C TYR A 386 16.70 34.55 5.00
N VAL A 387 16.09 33.45 5.42
CA VAL A 387 15.81 32.31 4.53
C VAL A 387 14.66 32.70 3.60
N LYS A 388 14.90 32.64 2.29
CA LYS A 388 13.93 32.83 1.22
C LYS A 388 13.83 31.56 0.38
N ASP A 389 12.61 31.18 -0.02
CA ASP A 389 12.31 30.02 -0.87
C ASP A 389 12.95 28.68 -0.42
N ARG A 390 13.21 28.55 0.90
CA ARG A 390 13.85 27.39 1.55
C ARG A 390 15.26 27.05 1.05
N GLN A 391 15.93 27.91 0.28
CA GLN A 391 17.28 27.62 -0.24
C GLN A 391 18.22 28.81 -0.17
N THR A 392 17.74 30.04 -0.36
CA THR A 392 18.59 31.22 -0.49
C THR A 392 18.58 32.09 0.74
N CYS A 393 19.77 32.51 1.16
CA CYS A 393 19.97 33.47 2.24
C CYS A 393 20.12 34.89 1.68
N VAL A 394 19.18 35.76 1.99
CA VAL A 394 19.12 37.15 1.48
C VAL A 394 19.19 38.16 2.63
N GLU A 395 19.82 39.32 2.43
CA GLU A 395 19.93 40.36 3.46
C GLU A 395 18.59 41.06 3.71
N THR A 396 17.73 41.13 2.68
CA THR A 396 16.39 41.70 2.74
C THR A 396 15.44 40.86 1.90
N CYS A 397 14.19 40.65 2.34
CA CYS A 397 13.22 39.82 1.63
C CYS A 397 12.81 40.35 0.25
N GLY A 398 12.84 41.68 0.07
CA GLY A 398 12.51 42.35 -1.18
C GLY A 398 11.02 42.34 -1.51
N ASP A 399 10.67 42.76 -2.72
CA ASP A 399 9.28 42.77 -3.22
C ASP A 399 8.66 41.37 -3.14
N LYS A 400 7.36 41.34 -2.86
CA LYS A 400 6.49 40.16 -2.67
C LYS A 400 6.70 39.38 -1.37
N TYR A 401 7.59 39.80 -0.49
CA TYR A 401 7.83 39.11 0.78
C TYR A 401 7.92 40.08 1.96
N TYR A 402 7.55 39.62 3.15
CA TYR A 402 7.78 40.31 4.41
C TYR A 402 8.64 39.45 5.35
N SER A 403 9.37 40.10 6.26
CA SER A 403 10.28 39.44 7.18
C SER A 403 9.58 39.05 8.49
N VAL A 404 9.85 37.83 8.97
CA VAL A 404 9.49 37.38 10.31
C VAL A 404 10.76 37.10 11.11
N GLU A 405 10.80 37.62 12.34
CA GLU A 405 11.90 37.41 13.28
C GLU A 405 11.38 36.62 14.49
N SER A 406 11.81 35.35 14.61
CA SER A 406 11.69 34.43 15.76
C SER A 406 10.86 33.15 15.46
N PRO A 407 11.39 31.94 15.75
CA PRO A 407 12.73 31.64 16.29
C PRO A 407 13.86 31.72 15.23
N ILE A 408 13.51 31.82 13.95
CA ILE A 408 14.42 31.94 12.80
C ILE A 408 14.04 33.16 11.94
N LYS A 409 15.01 33.75 11.24
CA LYS A 409 14.80 34.87 10.31
C LYS A 409 14.38 34.33 8.95
N ILE A 410 13.12 34.55 8.56
CA ILE A 410 12.54 34.01 7.32
C ILE A 410 11.78 35.08 6.54
N CYS A 411 11.73 34.90 5.21
CA CYS A 411 10.89 35.68 4.31
C CYS A 411 9.61 34.90 3.99
N LEU A 412 8.46 35.51 4.25
CA LEU A 412 7.14 34.96 3.92
C LEU A 412 6.49 35.76 2.80
N GLU A 413 5.71 35.09 1.95
CA GLU A 413 5.05 35.73 0.81
C GLU A 413 3.97 36.72 1.25
N CYS A 414 3.86 37.82 0.51
CA CYS A 414 2.79 38.80 0.65
C CYS A 414 1.44 38.23 0.18
N PRO A 415 0.31 38.85 0.58
CA PRO A 415 -1.01 38.54 0.03
C PRO A 415 -1.06 38.59 -1.50
N GLU A 416 -1.99 37.87 -2.12
CA GLU A 416 -2.13 37.87 -3.58
C GLU A 416 -2.22 39.27 -4.19
N ASN A 417 -1.57 39.43 -5.35
CA ASN A 417 -1.50 40.68 -6.11
C ASN A 417 -0.80 41.85 -5.36
N CYS A 418 -0.11 41.56 -4.25
CA CYS A 418 0.60 42.55 -3.45
C CYS A 418 2.10 42.58 -3.75
N LYS A 419 2.60 43.76 -4.08
CA LYS A 419 4.03 44.01 -4.33
C LYS A 419 4.82 44.25 -3.06
N THR A 420 4.28 44.99 -2.10
CA THR A 420 4.91 45.23 -0.78
C THR A 420 3.88 45.13 0.34
N CYS A 421 4.18 44.38 1.38
CA CYS A 421 3.30 44.15 2.53
C CYS A 421 4.04 44.28 3.86
N SER A 422 3.29 44.48 4.95
CA SER A 422 3.86 44.50 6.31
C SER A 422 3.67 43.16 7.02
N ASP A 423 2.68 42.38 6.61
CA ASP A 423 2.32 41.06 7.15
C ASP A 423 1.51 40.28 6.10
N GLY A 424 1.11 39.05 6.44
CA GLY A 424 0.32 38.17 5.57
C GLY A 424 -1.13 38.60 5.29
N THR A 425 -1.54 39.81 5.72
CA THR A 425 -2.91 40.34 5.54
C THR A 425 -2.96 41.76 4.99
N THR A 426 -1.94 42.58 5.23
CA THR A 426 -1.94 44.02 4.94
C THR A 426 -1.02 44.34 3.77
N CYS A 427 -1.60 44.80 2.66
CA CYS A 427 -0.84 45.26 1.50
C CYS A 427 -0.63 46.78 1.51
N ASN A 428 0.61 47.21 1.23
CA ASN A 428 0.99 48.62 1.14
C ASN A 428 1.01 49.12 -0.31
N ALA A 429 1.38 48.25 -1.26
CA ALA A 429 1.38 48.56 -2.69
C ALA A 429 1.11 47.30 -3.52
N CYS A 430 0.29 47.43 -4.56
CA CYS A 430 -0.12 46.33 -5.43
C CYS A 430 0.82 46.11 -6.61
N ASP A 431 0.72 44.94 -7.23
CA ASP A 431 1.39 44.63 -8.49
C ASP A 431 0.97 45.59 -9.61
N ASP A 432 1.81 45.69 -10.64
CA ASP A 432 1.56 46.58 -11.78
C ASP A 432 0.21 46.27 -12.45
N GLY A 433 -0.61 47.31 -12.62
CA GLY A 433 -1.95 47.20 -13.21
C GLY A 433 -3.07 46.84 -12.22
N LYS A 434 -2.78 46.68 -10.92
CA LYS A 434 -3.77 46.49 -9.85
C LYS A 434 -3.90 47.74 -8.98
N LEU A 435 -5.02 47.87 -8.26
CA LEU A 435 -5.34 49.03 -7.42
C LEU A 435 -5.47 48.61 -5.96
N LEU A 436 -5.09 49.50 -5.04
CA LEU A 436 -5.23 49.28 -3.60
C LEU A 436 -6.61 49.71 -3.12
N ILE A 437 -7.33 48.81 -2.47
CA ILE A 437 -8.61 49.12 -1.80
C ILE A 437 -8.28 49.75 -0.44
N GLU A 438 -8.62 51.02 -0.28
CA GLU A 438 -8.04 51.86 0.78
C GLU A 438 -8.38 51.41 2.21
N ASP A 439 -9.60 50.93 2.44
CA ASP A 439 -10.10 50.54 3.75
C ASP A 439 -9.71 49.10 4.13
N THR A 440 -9.69 48.18 3.16
CA THR A 440 -9.32 46.78 3.41
C THR A 440 -7.82 46.49 3.31
N LYS A 441 -7.04 47.41 2.74
CA LYS A 441 -5.60 47.22 2.44
C LYS A 441 -5.32 45.97 1.59
N LYS A 442 -6.25 45.62 0.69
CA LYS A 442 -6.12 44.52 -0.28
C LYS A 442 -6.01 45.06 -1.70
N CYS A 443 -5.44 44.25 -2.59
CA CYS A 443 -5.31 44.57 -4.01
C CYS A 443 -6.46 44.00 -4.83
N THR A 444 -6.86 44.73 -5.86
CA THR A 444 -7.86 44.26 -6.81
C THR A 444 -7.33 43.12 -7.68
N GLU A 445 -8.22 42.25 -8.15
CA GLU A 445 -7.87 41.21 -9.12
C GLU A 445 -7.59 41.78 -10.51
N ASN A 446 -8.14 42.94 -10.87
CA ASN A 446 -8.03 43.58 -12.18
C ASN A 446 -7.74 45.08 -12.06
N ALA A 447 -7.61 45.78 -13.19
CA ALA A 447 -7.38 47.23 -13.22
C ALA A 447 -8.61 48.09 -12.83
N ASP A 448 -9.67 47.45 -12.35
CA ASP A 448 -10.96 48.06 -12.03
C ASP A 448 -11.33 47.86 -10.55
N CYS A 449 -12.10 48.81 -10.02
CA CYS A 449 -12.57 48.77 -8.64
C CYS A 449 -13.84 47.91 -8.50
N PRO A 450 -13.99 47.15 -7.40
CA PRO A 450 -15.20 46.42 -7.11
C PRO A 450 -16.38 47.36 -6.82
N SER A 451 -17.61 46.85 -6.91
CA SER A 451 -18.83 47.59 -6.58
C SER A 451 -18.74 48.21 -5.17
N ASN A 452 -19.32 49.39 -5.00
CA ASN A 452 -19.19 50.32 -3.86
C ASN A 452 -17.90 51.15 -3.83
N TYR A 453 -17.04 51.08 -4.84
CA TYR A 453 -15.83 51.90 -4.94
C TYR A 453 -15.72 52.56 -6.31
N TYR A 454 -15.14 53.75 -6.34
CA TYR A 454 -14.73 54.43 -7.57
C TYR A 454 -13.21 54.46 -7.68
N LYS A 455 -12.72 54.57 -8.92
CA LYS A 455 -11.30 54.56 -9.24
C LYS A 455 -10.70 55.95 -9.06
N ASP A 456 -9.78 56.07 -8.11
CA ASP A 456 -8.89 57.22 -8.00
C ASP A 456 -7.63 56.93 -8.84
N ASN A 457 -7.61 57.46 -10.06
CA ASN A 457 -6.50 57.29 -11.00
C ASN A 457 -5.22 57.98 -10.53
N ASP A 458 -5.34 59.07 -9.78
CA ASP A 458 -4.20 59.89 -9.36
C ASP A 458 -3.38 59.16 -8.29
N ASN A 459 -4.06 58.45 -7.38
CA ASN A 459 -3.43 57.69 -6.30
C ASN A 459 -3.38 56.17 -6.53
N LYS A 460 -3.89 55.68 -7.67
CA LYS A 460 -4.04 54.24 -8.00
C LYS A 460 -4.77 53.45 -6.90
N LYS A 461 -5.86 54.02 -6.38
CA LYS A 461 -6.66 53.45 -5.29
C LYS A 461 -8.12 53.28 -5.67
N CYS A 462 -8.80 52.41 -4.93
CA CYS A 462 -10.26 52.32 -4.93
C CYS A 462 -10.80 52.99 -3.67
N VAL A 463 -11.60 54.03 -3.86
CA VAL A 463 -12.18 54.85 -2.78
C VAL A 463 -13.66 54.54 -2.65
N LYS A 464 -14.14 54.40 -1.42
CA LYS A 464 -15.51 53.96 -1.13
C LYS A 464 -16.55 55.02 -1.49
N CYS A 465 -17.62 54.62 -2.16
CA CYS A 465 -18.79 55.46 -2.45
C CYS A 465 -19.52 55.88 -1.15
N LYS A 466 -20.11 57.08 -1.12
CA LYS A 466 -20.88 57.61 0.03
C LYS A 466 -22.40 57.42 -0.16
N ASN A 467 -23.16 57.62 0.92
CA ASN A 467 -24.63 57.71 0.94
C ASN A 467 -25.37 56.51 0.31
N ASN A 468 -25.01 55.29 0.71
CA ASN A 468 -25.68 54.05 0.27
C ASN A 468 -25.66 53.86 -1.25
N CYS A 469 -24.61 54.36 -1.90
CA CYS A 469 -24.40 54.26 -3.33
C CYS A 469 -23.60 52.99 -3.70
N LEU A 470 -24.14 52.21 -4.64
CA LEU A 470 -23.56 50.98 -5.16
C LEU A 470 -22.52 51.23 -6.26
N THR A 471 -22.78 52.17 -7.18
CA THR A 471 -21.80 52.62 -8.17
C THR A 471 -21.80 54.14 -8.21
N CYS A 472 -20.63 54.75 -8.09
CA CYS A 472 -20.49 56.21 -8.09
C CYS A 472 -19.40 56.64 -9.08
N GLU A 473 -19.57 57.83 -9.66
CA GLU A 473 -18.55 58.44 -10.53
C GLU A 473 -17.47 59.14 -9.69
N ASN A 474 -17.90 59.74 -8.57
CA ASN A 474 -17.07 60.38 -7.57
C ASN A 474 -17.84 60.42 -6.24
N GLU A 475 -17.26 61.06 -5.23
CA GLU A 475 -17.82 61.18 -3.88
C GLU A 475 -19.26 61.72 -3.82
N ASN A 476 -19.68 62.54 -4.78
CA ASN A 476 -20.95 63.29 -4.74
C ASN A 476 -21.96 62.86 -5.81
N LYS A 477 -21.61 61.95 -6.71
CA LYS A 477 -22.49 61.55 -7.82
C LYS A 477 -22.70 60.04 -7.84
N CYS A 478 -23.87 59.64 -7.39
CA CYS A 478 -24.28 58.25 -7.38
C CYS A 478 -24.92 57.86 -8.72
N LEU A 479 -24.51 56.72 -9.28
CA LEU A 479 -25.05 56.16 -10.52
C LEU A 479 -26.04 55.03 -10.26
N SER A 480 -25.89 54.30 -9.15
CA SER A 480 -26.85 53.29 -8.70
C SER A 480 -26.81 53.11 -7.19
N CYS A 481 -27.94 52.75 -6.58
CA CYS A 481 -28.09 52.64 -5.12
C CYS A 481 -27.96 51.20 -4.64
N VAL A 482 -27.58 51.01 -3.37
CA VAL A 482 -27.70 49.70 -2.71
C VAL A 482 -29.17 49.35 -2.50
N ASP A 483 -29.46 48.05 -2.36
CA ASP A 483 -30.82 47.53 -2.16
C ASP A 483 -31.56 48.25 -1.01
N GLY A 484 -32.84 48.60 -1.25
CA GLY A 484 -33.67 49.39 -0.32
C GLY A 484 -33.76 50.88 -0.66
N TYR A 485 -32.98 51.35 -1.64
CA TYR A 485 -32.98 52.74 -2.09
C TYR A 485 -33.13 52.84 -3.61
N VAL A 486 -33.78 53.90 -4.09
CA VAL A 486 -33.92 54.24 -5.52
C VAL A 486 -33.25 55.57 -5.82
N ILE A 487 -32.68 55.71 -7.01
CA ILE A 487 -32.00 56.94 -7.42
C ILE A 487 -33.01 58.03 -7.78
N SER A 488 -32.83 59.22 -7.19
CA SER A 488 -33.59 60.43 -7.49
C SER A 488 -32.63 61.61 -7.40
N GLU A 489 -32.45 62.34 -8.51
CA GLU A 489 -31.55 63.51 -8.60
C GLU A 489 -30.13 63.23 -8.06
N ASP A 490 -29.49 62.16 -8.55
CA ASP A 490 -28.15 61.71 -8.17
C ASP A 490 -27.98 61.28 -6.69
N GLN A 491 -29.08 61.14 -5.94
CA GLN A 491 -29.10 60.67 -4.54
C GLN A 491 -30.02 59.46 -4.33
N CYS A 492 -29.67 58.62 -3.36
CA CYS A 492 -30.42 57.42 -3.03
C CYS A 492 -31.51 57.71 -1.98
N ILE A 493 -32.78 57.60 -2.37
CA ILE A 493 -33.95 57.78 -1.49
C ILE A 493 -34.51 56.44 -1.02
N SER A 494 -34.98 56.37 0.23
CA SER A 494 -35.39 55.12 0.89
C SER A 494 -36.82 54.69 0.51
N CYS A 495 -37.03 53.39 0.30
CA CYS A 495 -38.34 52.77 -0.02
C CYS A 495 -39.32 52.67 1.17
N SER A 496 -39.09 53.39 2.27
CA SER A 496 -39.77 53.20 3.57
C SER A 496 -41.28 53.53 3.60
N SER A 497 -41.84 54.08 2.52
CA SER A 497 -43.26 54.45 2.40
C SER A 497 -44.20 53.26 2.21
N ILE A 498 -43.69 52.07 1.84
CA ILE A 498 -44.48 50.83 1.72
C ILE A 498 -44.05 49.87 2.84
N GLN A 499 -44.95 49.63 3.79
CA GLN A 499 -44.66 48.78 4.95
C GLN A 499 -44.31 47.35 4.49
N GLY A 500 -43.10 46.90 4.84
CA GLY A 500 -42.60 45.56 4.49
C GLY A 500 -42.00 45.44 3.08
N CYS A 501 -41.70 46.54 2.39
CA CYS A 501 -41.04 46.54 1.08
C CYS A 501 -39.51 46.62 1.19
N SER A 502 -38.78 45.73 0.50
CA SER A 502 -37.31 45.71 0.42
C SER A 502 -36.75 46.34 -0.86
N LYS A 503 -37.47 46.32 -1.99
CA LYS A 503 -37.11 47.03 -3.22
C LYS A 503 -38.34 47.67 -3.86
N CYS A 504 -38.18 48.90 -4.35
CA CYS A 504 -39.27 49.66 -4.95
C CYS A 504 -38.84 50.31 -6.27
N SER A 505 -39.76 50.41 -7.22
CA SER A 505 -39.52 51.11 -8.51
C SER A 505 -39.89 52.60 -8.44
N SER A 506 -40.64 52.99 -7.40
CA SER A 506 -40.95 54.35 -6.99
C SER A 506 -41.36 54.31 -5.51
N SER A 507 -41.62 55.46 -4.88
CA SER A 507 -42.08 55.50 -3.48
C SER A 507 -43.35 54.67 -3.21
N ASP A 508 -44.14 54.35 -4.24
CA ASP A 508 -45.49 53.77 -4.12
C ASP A 508 -45.65 52.39 -4.80
N ILE A 509 -44.61 51.89 -5.47
CA ILE A 509 -44.65 50.60 -6.17
C ILE A 509 -43.56 49.69 -5.60
N CYS A 510 -44.00 48.64 -4.92
CA CYS A 510 -43.11 47.63 -4.37
C CYS A 510 -42.82 46.57 -5.42
N THR A 511 -41.56 46.24 -5.59
CA THR A 511 -41.11 45.15 -6.48
C THR A 511 -40.64 43.93 -5.69
N GLU A 512 -40.29 44.11 -4.41
CA GLU A 512 -39.84 43.02 -3.55
C GLU A 512 -40.16 43.32 -2.08
N CYS A 513 -40.64 42.32 -1.34
CA CYS A 513 -41.01 42.43 0.07
C CYS A 513 -39.91 41.86 0.99
N THR A 514 -39.77 42.44 2.19
CA THR A 514 -38.75 42.05 3.19
C THR A 514 -38.97 40.61 3.66
N THR A 515 -40.15 40.31 4.22
CA THR A 515 -40.50 38.98 4.77
C THR A 515 -41.79 38.40 4.19
N ASP A 516 -42.76 39.24 3.87
CA ASP A 516 -44.11 38.84 3.43
C ASP A 516 -44.20 38.67 1.90
N ASN A 517 -45.37 38.27 1.40
CA ASN A 517 -45.60 38.05 -0.03
C ASN A 517 -46.15 39.31 -0.72
N LEU A 518 -45.53 39.67 -1.84
CA LEU A 518 -46.01 40.69 -2.76
C LEU A 518 -47.37 40.27 -3.34
N GLN A 519 -48.37 41.12 -3.08
CA GLN A 519 -49.72 40.90 -3.56
C GLN A 519 -49.84 41.20 -5.06
N PRO A 520 -50.86 40.64 -5.75
CA PRO A 520 -51.05 40.85 -7.19
C PRO A 520 -51.25 42.31 -7.62
N ASP A 521 -51.50 43.23 -6.67
CA ASP A 521 -51.67 44.66 -6.90
C ASP A 521 -50.36 45.47 -6.88
N ASN A 522 -49.23 44.84 -6.52
CA ASN A 522 -47.89 45.44 -6.35
C ASN A 522 -47.81 46.60 -5.33
N LYS A 523 -48.80 46.73 -4.45
CA LYS A 523 -48.94 47.85 -3.50
C LYS A 523 -48.86 47.41 -2.05
N SER A 524 -48.93 46.11 -1.78
CA SER A 524 -48.93 45.57 -0.42
C SER A 524 -48.13 44.28 -0.30
N CYS A 525 -47.57 44.08 0.89
CA CYS A 525 -46.87 42.87 1.30
C CYS A 525 -47.70 42.22 2.43
N LEU A 526 -48.22 41.00 2.22
CA LEU A 526 -49.03 40.28 3.21
C LEU A 526 -48.53 38.84 3.44
N PRO A 527 -48.69 38.27 4.65
CA PRO A 527 -48.17 36.94 4.99
C PRO A 527 -48.75 35.79 4.16
N THR A 528 -49.96 35.94 3.60
CA THR A 528 -50.68 34.88 2.88
C THR A 528 -51.21 35.38 1.55
N CYS A 529 -51.14 34.54 0.52
CA CYS A 529 -51.75 34.82 -0.79
C CYS A 529 -53.27 34.55 -0.78
N PRO A 530 -54.05 35.27 -1.61
CA PRO A 530 -55.49 35.06 -1.74
C PRO A 530 -55.84 33.72 -2.42
N THR A 531 -57.10 33.29 -2.29
CA THR A 531 -57.60 32.04 -2.91
C THR A 531 -57.36 32.00 -4.42
N GLY A 532 -56.91 30.86 -4.95
CA GLY A 532 -56.51 30.73 -6.36
C GLY A 532 -55.12 31.26 -6.68
N TYR A 533 -54.34 31.68 -5.68
CA TYR A 533 -52.94 32.07 -5.79
C TYR A 533 -52.08 31.31 -4.76
N TYR A 534 -50.82 31.07 -5.11
CA TYR A 534 -49.81 30.48 -4.25
C TYR A 534 -48.61 31.41 -4.12
N SER A 535 -47.85 31.27 -3.03
CA SER A 535 -46.61 32.02 -2.86
C SER A 535 -45.48 31.33 -3.63
N SER A 536 -44.82 32.07 -4.53
CA SER A 536 -43.59 31.67 -5.20
C SER A 536 -42.57 32.79 -5.09
N ASN A 537 -41.43 32.53 -4.46
CA ASN A 537 -40.38 33.54 -4.22
C ASN A 537 -40.92 34.85 -3.61
N LYS A 538 -41.82 34.74 -2.62
CA LYS A 538 -42.52 35.88 -1.99
C LYS A 538 -43.39 36.70 -2.96
N VAL A 539 -43.83 36.14 -4.07
CA VAL A 539 -44.80 36.75 -5.00
C VAL A 539 -46.02 35.85 -5.12
N CYS A 540 -47.21 36.42 -5.03
CA CYS A 540 -48.44 35.66 -5.20
C CYS A 540 -48.71 35.38 -6.69
N MET A 541 -48.53 34.13 -7.08
CA MET A 541 -48.69 33.63 -8.45
C MET A 541 -50.01 32.87 -8.60
N LYS A 542 -50.67 32.96 -9.76
CA LYS A 542 -51.97 32.32 -10.02
C LYS A 542 -51.82 30.79 -10.12
N CYS A 543 -52.75 30.03 -9.52
CA CYS A 543 -52.85 28.58 -9.69
C CYS A 543 -53.30 28.18 -11.11
N SER A 544 -53.06 26.92 -11.48
CA SER A 544 -53.59 26.30 -12.71
C SER A 544 -55.11 26.45 -12.84
N ASP A 545 -55.60 26.41 -14.07
CA ASP A 545 -57.03 26.51 -14.34
C ASP A 545 -57.84 25.44 -13.60
N ASN A 546 -59.03 25.84 -13.14
CA ASN A 546 -59.95 25.02 -12.35
C ASN A 546 -59.43 24.53 -10.98
N CYS A 547 -58.29 25.05 -10.52
CA CYS A 547 -57.75 24.79 -9.19
C CYS A 547 -58.20 25.85 -8.16
N ASP A 548 -58.59 25.40 -6.96
CA ASP A 548 -58.95 26.29 -5.82
C ASP A 548 -57.77 26.55 -4.88
N SER A 549 -56.94 25.54 -4.64
CA SER A 549 -55.71 25.66 -3.84
C SER A 549 -54.59 24.85 -4.45
N CYS A 550 -53.43 25.47 -4.58
CA CYS A 550 -52.22 24.86 -5.12
C CYS A 550 -51.00 25.28 -4.30
N LYS A 551 -49.97 24.44 -4.30
CA LYS A 551 -48.63 24.79 -3.81
C LYS A 551 -47.72 25.32 -4.91
N ASP A 552 -48.01 25.00 -6.15
CA ASP A 552 -47.31 25.53 -7.33
C ASP A 552 -48.28 25.76 -8.50
N GLY A 553 -47.82 26.47 -9.53
CA GLY A 553 -48.66 26.87 -10.67
C GLY A 553 -48.94 25.76 -11.67
N LYS A 554 -48.62 24.50 -11.36
CA LYS A 554 -48.82 23.34 -12.24
C LYS A 554 -49.70 22.29 -11.58
N GLN A 555 -49.48 21.99 -10.30
CA GLN A 555 -50.16 20.95 -9.54
C GLN A 555 -51.20 21.52 -8.59
N CYS A 556 -52.40 20.96 -8.64
CA CYS A 556 -53.51 21.34 -7.81
C CYS A 556 -53.66 20.42 -6.59
N ASP A 557 -53.86 20.99 -5.41
CA ASP A 557 -54.20 20.21 -4.21
C ASP A 557 -55.71 19.95 -4.12
N LYS A 558 -56.51 20.93 -4.55
CA LYS A 558 -57.98 20.85 -4.50
C LYS A 558 -58.61 21.54 -5.71
N CYS A 559 -59.34 20.76 -6.49
CA CYS A 559 -60.09 21.26 -7.63
C CYS A 559 -61.36 22.01 -7.22
N LYS A 560 -61.80 22.91 -8.10
CA LYS A 560 -63.14 23.52 -8.06
C LYS A 560 -64.22 22.43 -8.14
N THR A 561 -65.43 22.76 -7.65
CA THR A 561 -66.60 21.88 -7.72
C THR A 561 -66.80 21.35 -9.15
N ASP A 562 -67.11 20.05 -9.26
CA ASP A 562 -67.33 19.28 -10.52
C ASP A 562 -66.09 18.81 -11.30
N TYR A 563 -64.87 19.10 -10.82
CA TYR A 563 -63.63 18.59 -11.43
C TYR A 563 -63.02 17.43 -10.61
N LEU A 564 -62.39 16.50 -11.32
CA LEU A 564 -61.68 15.35 -10.75
C LEU A 564 -60.18 15.61 -10.77
N LEU A 565 -59.48 15.31 -9.68
CA LEU A 565 -58.03 15.42 -9.61
C LEU A 565 -57.38 14.18 -10.24
N THR A 566 -56.32 14.34 -11.03
CA THR A 566 -55.50 13.21 -11.49
C THR A 566 -54.49 12.80 -10.41
N GLU A 567 -54.32 11.50 -10.19
CA GLU A 567 -53.50 10.93 -9.10
C GLU A 567 -52.03 11.39 -9.16
N ASP A 568 -51.44 11.37 -10.35
CA ASP A 568 -50.02 11.57 -10.64
C ASP A 568 -49.70 13.02 -11.07
N THR A 569 -50.47 13.58 -12.00
CA THR A 569 -50.26 14.91 -12.57
C THR A 569 -50.87 16.02 -11.73
N LYS A 570 -51.78 15.69 -10.78
CA LYS A 570 -52.47 16.65 -9.91
C LYS A 570 -53.21 17.75 -10.68
N VAL A 571 -53.72 17.44 -11.87
CA VAL A 571 -54.48 18.37 -12.73
C VAL A 571 -55.97 18.10 -12.55
N CYS A 572 -56.77 19.16 -12.61
CA CYS A 572 -58.21 19.10 -12.51
C CYS A 572 -58.84 18.88 -13.90
N VAL A 573 -59.46 17.72 -14.10
CA VAL A 573 -60.07 17.31 -15.38
C VAL A 573 -61.55 16.95 -15.20
N VAL A 574 -62.33 17.03 -16.28
CA VAL A 574 -63.76 16.69 -16.27
C VAL A 574 -63.99 15.18 -16.44
N THR A 575 -63.15 14.51 -17.24
CA THR A 575 -63.22 13.06 -17.54
C THR A 575 -61.82 12.44 -17.51
N CYS A 576 -61.70 11.23 -16.96
CA CYS A 576 -60.43 10.49 -16.98
C CYS A 576 -60.09 10.06 -18.41
N SER A 577 -58.87 10.36 -18.86
CA SER A 577 -58.36 9.98 -20.18
C SER A 577 -57.80 8.55 -20.18
N ASP A 578 -57.44 8.03 -21.37
CA ASP A 578 -56.77 6.74 -21.51
C ASP A 578 -55.57 6.61 -20.55
N GLY A 579 -55.38 5.41 -19.99
CA GLY A 579 -54.40 5.15 -18.94
C GLY A 579 -54.88 5.49 -17.53
N TYR A 580 -56.13 5.93 -17.35
CA TYR A 580 -56.73 6.19 -16.04
C TYR A 580 -58.11 5.55 -15.88
N PHE A 581 -58.46 5.19 -14.64
CA PHE A 581 -59.80 4.77 -14.26
C PHE A 581 -60.40 5.73 -13.22
N LYS A 582 -61.72 5.89 -13.25
CA LYS A 582 -62.45 6.76 -12.33
C LYS A 582 -62.64 6.08 -10.98
N SER A 583 -62.05 6.64 -9.92
CA SER A 583 -62.34 6.21 -8.54
C SER A 583 -63.58 6.94 -8.02
N THR A 584 -64.70 6.23 -7.88
CA THR A 584 -65.95 6.78 -7.32
C THR A 584 -65.87 7.08 -5.82
N GLN A 585 -64.97 6.42 -5.09
CA GLN A 585 -64.76 6.66 -3.65
C GLN A 585 -63.96 7.94 -3.35
N GLU A 586 -63.01 8.29 -4.21
CA GLU A 586 -62.03 9.37 -3.96
C GLU A 586 -62.24 10.60 -4.87
N LYS A 587 -63.24 10.58 -5.76
CA LYS A 587 -63.50 11.64 -6.76
C LYS A 587 -62.23 12.07 -7.52
N MET A 588 -61.47 11.08 -7.99
CA MET A 588 -60.21 11.30 -8.68
C MET A 588 -59.96 10.26 -9.79
N CYS A 589 -59.07 10.58 -10.72
CA CYS A 589 -58.62 9.68 -11.78
C CYS A 589 -57.33 8.97 -11.34
N LYS A 590 -57.36 7.64 -11.24
CA LYS A 590 -56.22 6.81 -10.83
C LYS A 590 -55.55 6.12 -12.02
N THR A 591 -54.25 5.92 -11.96
CA THR A 591 -53.49 5.36 -13.08
C THR A 591 -53.74 3.86 -13.26
N CYS A 592 -53.89 3.43 -14.51
CA CYS A 592 -53.79 2.03 -14.90
C CYS A 592 -52.35 1.51 -14.75
N GLN A 593 -52.16 0.20 -14.90
CA GLN A 593 -50.81 -0.36 -15.07
C GLN A 593 -50.11 0.28 -16.28
N GLU A 594 -48.80 0.44 -16.18
CA GLU A 594 -47.94 0.89 -17.27
C GLU A 594 -48.19 0.08 -18.56
N GLY A 595 -48.35 0.80 -19.67
CA GLY A 595 -48.66 0.20 -20.96
C GLY A 595 -50.14 -0.13 -21.21
N CYS A 596 -51.01 0.06 -20.22
CA CYS A 596 -52.44 -0.18 -20.35
C CYS A 596 -53.21 1.07 -20.78
N LYS A 597 -53.99 0.95 -21.86
CA LYS A 597 -54.83 2.03 -22.40
C LYS A 597 -56.18 2.11 -21.68
N ARG A 598 -56.83 0.96 -21.43
CA ARG A 598 -58.10 0.90 -20.67
C ARG A 598 -58.06 -0.18 -19.61
N CYS A 599 -58.36 0.19 -18.37
CA CYS A 599 -58.41 -0.73 -17.24
C CYS A 599 -59.64 -0.49 -16.38
N ALA A 600 -60.18 -1.56 -15.79
CA ALA A 600 -61.24 -1.48 -14.78
C ALA A 600 -60.67 -1.35 -13.37
N THR A 601 -59.48 -1.92 -13.14
CA THR A 601 -58.72 -1.86 -11.89
C THR A 601 -57.25 -1.65 -12.21
N LYS A 602 -56.41 -1.37 -11.21
CA LYS A 602 -54.97 -1.15 -11.39
C LYS A 602 -54.23 -2.34 -12.04
N LYS A 603 -54.75 -3.57 -11.96
CA LYS A 603 -54.07 -4.80 -12.45
C LYS A 603 -54.73 -5.46 -13.66
N ASP A 604 -55.98 -5.11 -13.98
CA ASP A 604 -56.74 -5.75 -15.04
C ASP A 604 -56.74 -4.88 -16.29
N CYS A 605 -55.77 -5.13 -17.19
CA CYS A 605 -55.71 -4.43 -18.46
C CYS A 605 -56.63 -5.05 -19.52
N GLU A 606 -57.61 -4.26 -19.95
CA GLU A 606 -58.57 -4.66 -20.98
C GLU A 606 -57.98 -4.44 -22.38
N GLU A 607 -57.27 -3.33 -22.57
CA GLU A 607 -56.68 -2.91 -23.85
C GLU A 607 -55.28 -2.33 -23.60
N CYS A 608 -54.25 -2.93 -24.21
CA CYS A 608 -52.89 -2.39 -24.19
C CYS A 608 -52.76 -1.19 -25.13
N MET A 609 -51.81 -0.30 -24.86
CA MET A 609 -51.44 0.77 -25.80
C MET A 609 -50.99 0.18 -27.14
N ASP A 610 -51.11 0.94 -28.23
CA ASP A 610 -51.06 0.40 -29.61
C ASP A 610 -49.78 -0.39 -29.97
N ASN A 611 -48.67 -0.09 -29.30
CA ASN A 611 -47.34 -0.68 -29.51
C ASN A 611 -46.97 -1.78 -28.49
N MET A 612 -47.89 -2.21 -27.64
CA MET A 612 -47.63 -3.22 -26.60
C MET A 612 -48.41 -4.51 -26.85
N LEU A 613 -47.82 -5.61 -26.40
CA LEU A 613 -48.32 -6.97 -26.56
C LEU A 613 -48.94 -7.44 -25.25
N LYS A 614 -50.11 -8.08 -25.34
CA LYS A 614 -50.75 -8.67 -24.16
C LYS A 614 -50.19 -10.06 -23.90
N GLU A 615 -49.61 -10.27 -22.72
CA GLU A 615 -49.09 -11.57 -22.31
C GLU A 615 -50.23 -12.52 -21.93
N GLU A 616 -50.17 -13.75 -22.46
CA GLU A 616 -51.08 -14.84 -22.13
C GLU A 616 -50.96 -15.21 -20.64
N GLU A 617 -52.08 -15.52 -19.98
CA GLU A 617 -52.22 -15.83 -18.54
C GLU A 617 -52.09 -14.66 -17.55
N THR A 618 -51.22 -13.67 -17.79
CA THR A 618 -50.98 -12.58 -16.82
C THR A 618 -51.81 -11.32 -17.09
N ASN A 619 -52.37 -11.16 -18.30
CA ASN A 619 -53.04 -9.93 -18.79
C ASN A 619 -52.17 -8.66 -18.72
N LEU A 620 -50.84 -8.81 -18.60
CA LEU A 620 -49.91 -7.69 -18.58
C LEU A 620 -49.58 -7.23 -20.00
N CYS A 621 -49.33 -5.94 -20.17
CA CYS A 621 -48.84 -5.36 -21.42
C CYS A 621 -47.32 -5.26 -21.37
N VAL A 622 -46.64 -5.85 -22.35
CA VAL A 622 -45.16 -5.85 -22.49
C VAL A 622 -44.77 -5.32 -23.87
N ASP A 623 -43.59 -4.72 -23.97
CA ASP A 623 -43.05 -4.18 -25.23
C ASP A 623 -42.48 -5.27 -26.14
N GLN A 624 -41.92 -6.33 -25.56
CA GLN A 624 -41.42 -7.53 -26.24
C GLN A 624 -41.76 -8.79 -25.47
N CYS A 625 -41.97 -9.91 -26.18
CA CYS A 625 -42.16 -11.20 -25.53
C CYS A 625 -40.83 -11.67 -24.94
N LYS A 626 -40.84 -11.97 -23.64
CA LYS A 626 -39.69 -12.53 -22.92
C LYS A 626 -39.39 -13.97 -23.35
N ASP A 627 -38.18 -14.43 -23.04
CA ASP A 627 -37.77 -15.84 -23.25
C ASP A 627 -38.83 -16.81 -22.69
N GLY A 628 -39.14 -17.86 -23.46
CA GLY A 628 -40.24 -18.79 -23.21
C GLY A 628 -41.58 -18.37 -23.83
N TYR A 629 -41.66 -17.21 -24.49
CA TYR A 629 -42.83 -16.74 -25.24
C TYR A 629 -42.43 -16.29 -26.65
N PHE A 630 -43.34 -16.43 -27.61
CA PHE A 630 -43.20 -15.90 -28.97
C PHE A 630 -44.34 -14.95 -29.30
N GLN A 631 -44.05 -13.94 -30.11
CA GLN A 631 -45.06 -13.01 -30.56
C GLN A 631 -45.97 -13.67 -31.60
N HIS A 632 -47.27 -13.59 -31.37
CA HIS A 632 -48.28 -13.94 -32.36
C HIS A 632 -49.35 -12.84 -32.38
N GLU A 633 -49.38 -12.07 -33.46
CA GLU A 633 -50.18 -10.85 -33.60
C GLU A 633 -49.82 -9.79 -32.52
N LYS A 634 -50.80 -9.34 -31.73
CA LYS A 634 -50.62 -8.42 -30.58
C LYS A 634 -50.53 -9.14 -29.23
N GLN A 635 -50.17 -10.43 -29.22
CA GLN A 635 -50.09 -11.25 -28.00
C GLN A 635 -48.75 -11.98 -27.90
N CYS A 636 -48.30 -12.20 -26.66
CA CYS A 636 -47.19 -13.10 -26.36
C CYS A 636 -47.72 -14.47 -25.95
N LYS A 637 -47.49 -15.47 -26.81
CA LYS A 637 -47.94 -16.86 -26.60
C LYS A 637 -46.78 -17.73 -26.11
N LYS A 638 -47.06 -18.70 -25.24
CA LYS A 638 -46.02 -19.55 -24.64
C LYS A 638 -45.36 -20.52 -25.63
N CYS A 639 -44.04 -20.67 -25.55
CA CYS A 639 -43.24 -21.63 -26.32
C CYS A 639 -43.56 -23.10 -25.94
N GLY A 640 -43.04 -24.04 -26.75
CA GLY A 640 -43.10 -25.48 -26.47
C GLY A 640 -42.29 -25.88 -25.22
N ASP A 641 -42.47 -27.12 -24.76
CA ASP A 641 -41.86 -27.61 -23.52
C ASP A 641 -40.31 -27.58 -23.56
N LYS A 642 -39.68 -27.12 -22.46
CA LYS A 642 -38.22 -26.94 -22.29
C LYS A 642 -37.52 -26.05 -23.33
N CYS A 643 -38.27 -25.15 -23.96
CA CYS A 643 -37.79 -24.24 -24.99
C CYS A 643 -37.64 -22.80 -24.48
N GLN A 644 -36.42 -22.26 -24.57
CA GLN A 644 -36.11 -20.89 -24.16
C GLN A 644 -36.45 -19.87 -25.25
N LYS A 645 -36.18 -20.18 -26.52
CA LYS A 645 -36.52 -19.30 -27.66
C LYS A 645 -37.17 -20.08 -28.78
N CYS A 646 -38.32 -19.62 -29.24
CA CYS A 646 -39.08 -20.26 -30.29
C CYS A 646 -39.67 -19.25 -31.27
N HIS A 647 -39.81 -19.63 -32.54
CA HIS A 647 -40.58 -18.87 -33.54
C HIS A 647 -42.07 -19.25 -33.54
N ASN A 648 -42.39 -20.44 -33.06
CA ASN A 648 -43.76 -20.93 -32.88
C ASN A 648 -43.78 -22.02 -31.80
N LYS A 649 -44.97 -22.46 -31.38
CA LYS A 649 -45.15 -23.45 -30.31
C LYS A 649 -44.42 -24.79 -30.52
N THR A 650 -44.10 -25.17 -31.77
CA THR A 650 -43.53 -26.48 -32.12
C THR A 650 -42.06 -26.45 -32.55
N SER A 651 -41.49 -25.28 -32.80
CA SER A 651 -40.12 -25.13 -33.30
C SER A 651 -39.30 -24.32 -32.31
N CYS A 652 -38.36 -24.98 -31.65
CA CYS A 652 -37.43 -24.36 -30.74
C CYS A 652 -36.11 -24.02 -31.42
N ASP A 653 -35.56 -22.86 -31.12
CA ASP A 653 -34.26 -22.39 -31.62
C ASP A 653 -33.18 -22.51 -30.55
N VAL A 654 -33.56 -22.32 -29.28
CA VAL A 654 -32.65 -22.41 -28.13
C VAL A 654 -33.36 -23.15 -27.00
N CYS A 655 -32.76 -24.24 -26.56
CA CYS A 655 -33.24 -25.04 -25.45
C CYS A 655 -32.74 -24.50 -24.10
N GLU A 656 -33.46 -24.84 -23.02
CA GLU A 656 -33.05 -24.52 -21.65
C GLU A 656 -31.69 -25.16 -21.27
N GLU A 657 -31.09 -24.78 -20.14
CA GLU A 657 -29.76 -25.31 -19.76
C GLU A 657 -29.79 -26.83 -19.51
N ASN A 658 -28.78 -27.54 -20.03
CA ASN A 658 -28.59 -29.00 -19.97
C ASN A 658 -29.53 -29.86 -20.84
N VAL A 659 -30.17 -29.26 -21.85
CA VAL A 659 -30.85 -29.98 -22.95
C VAL A 659 -30.27 -29.58 -24.31
N TYR A 660 -30.33 -30.50 -25.27
CA TYR A 660 -29.73 -30.37 -26.61
C TYR A 660 -30.80 -30.16 -27.68
N LEU A 661 -30.54 -29.28 -28.64
CA LEU A 661 -31.43 -29.08 -29.77
C LEU A 661 -31.23 -30.19 -30.82
N GLN A 662 -32.30 -30.89 -31.18
CA GLN A 662 -32.32 -31.90 -32.24
C GLN A 662 -33.57 -31.73 -33.11
N ASN A 663 -33.38 -31.42 -34.40
CA ASN A 663 -34.47 -31.25 -35.39
C ASN A 663 -35.60 -30.28 -34.96
N GLY A 664 -35.26 -29.18 -34.28
CA GLY A 664 -36.23 -28.16 -33.86
C GLY A 664 -36.96 -28.47 -32.55
N THR A 665 -36.60 -29.54 -31.84
CA THR A 665 -37.10 -29.85 -30.48
C THR A 665 -35.94 -30.06 -29.51
N CYS A 666 -36.22 -29.86 -28.21
CA CYS A 666 -35.24 -29.97 -27.14
C CYS A 666 -35.28 -31.36 -26.50
N VAL A 667 -34.14 -32.04 -26.44
CA VAL A 667 -33.99 -33.40 -25.91
C VAL A 667 -32.88 -33.47 -24.86
N GLU A 668 -33.03 -34.31 -23.84
CA GLU A 668 -32.02 -34.45 -22.76
C GLU A 668 -30.80 -35.28 -23.19
N ILE A 669 -30.95 -36.21 -24.13
CA ILE A 669 -29.89 -37.08 -24.62
C ILE A 669 -30.01 -37.18 -26.15
N CYS A 670 -28.89 -36.99 -26.87
CA CYS A 670 -28.87 -37.15 -28.33
C CYS A 670 -29.12 -38.60 -28.73
N GLN A 671 -30.00 -38.82 -29.71
CA GLN A 671 -30.34 -40.15 -30.20
C GLN A 671 -29.17 -40.83 -30.96
N ASP A 672 -29.23 -42.15 -31.11
CA ASP A 672 -28.19 -42.97 -31.76
C ASP A 672 -27.77 -42.44 -33.14
N ASN A 673 -26.45 -42.43 -33.39
CA ASN A 673 -25.77 -41.82 -34.56
C ASN A 673 -25.72 -40.27 -34.56
N TYR A 674 -25.94 -39.63 -33.43
CA TYR A 674 -25.63 -38.23 -33.20
C TYR A 674 -24.68 -38.09 -32.01
N PHE A 675 -23.85 -37.05 -32.00
CA PHE A 675 -22.95 -36.72 -30.90
C PHE A 675 -23.21 -35.29 -30.41
N GLU A 676 -22.86 -35.04 -29.16
CA GLU A 676 -23.04 -33.74 -28.52
C GLU A 676 -21.97 -32.76 -29.00
N SER A 677 -22.41 -31.67 -29.62
CA SER A 677 -21.54 -30.60 -30.10
C SER A 677 -22.23 -29.26 -29.94
N ASN A 678 -21.61 -28.32 -29.22
CA ASN A 678 -22.09 -26.94 -29.08
C ASN A 678 -23.59 -26.79 -28.73
N ARG A 679 -24.09 -27.55 -27.74
CA ARG A 679 -25.51 -27.59 -27.31
C ARG A 679 -26.51 -28.08 -28.39
N GLN A 680 -26.04 -28.76 -29.43
CA GLN A 680 -26.85 -29.40 -30.46
C GLN A 680 -26.45 -30.87 -30.65
N CYS A 681 -27.36 -31.66 -31.19
CA CYS A 681 -27.09 -33.03 -31.60
C CYS A 681 -26.65 -33.04 -33.07
N GLU A 682 -25.36 -33.27 -33.34
CA GLU A 682 -24.80 -33.33 -34.69
C GLU A 682 -24.70 -34.77 -35.19
N LYS A 683 -25.00 -35.01 -36.47
CA LYS A 683 -25.04 -36.37 -37.03
C LYS A 683 -23.62 -36.91 -37.25
N CYS A 684 -23.35 -38.13 -36.78
CA CYS A 684 -22.10 -38.83 -37.04
C CYS A 684 -21.84 -39.00 -38.55
N LYS A 685 -20.59 -38.82 -38.99
CA LYS A 685 -20.12 -39.20 -40.35
C LYS A 685 -20.16 -40.73 -40.53
N ASP A 686 -20.06 -41.19 -41.78
CA ASP A 686 -20.05 -42.62 -42.13
C ASP A 686 -18.95 -43.37 -41.35
N LYS A 687 -19.32 -44.46 -40.67
CA LYS A 687 -18.41 -45.23 -39.80
C LYS A 687 -17.12 -45.68 -40.51
N ASN A 688 -17.18 -45.89 -41.83
CA ASN A 688 -16.02 -46.33 -42.62
C ASN A 688 -14.99 -45.21 -42.89
N THR A 689 -15.30 -43.96 -42.55
CA THR A 689 -14.40 -42.81 -42.77
C THR A 689 -13.48 -42.51 -41.59
N TYR A 690 -13.70 -43.14 -40.44
CA TYR A 690 -12.88 -42.93 -39.26
C TYR A 690 -11.65 -43.86 -39.25
N LYS A 691 -10.46 -43.29 -39.00
CA LYS A 691 -9.22 -44.07 -38.84
C LYS A 691 -9.11 -44.60 -37.42
N THR A 692 -8.86 -45.90 -37.25
CA THR A 692 -8.56 -46.53 -35.95
C THR A 692 -7.04 -46.77 -35.80
N PRO A 693 -6.45 -46.52 -34.60
CA PRO A 693 -7.09 -46.09 -33.37
C PRO A 693 -7.58 -44.63 -33.43
N CYS A 694 -8.75 -44.36 -32.83
CA CYS A 694 -9.40 -43.05 -32.87
C CYS A 694 -8.50 -41.94 -32.32
N THR A 695 -8.56 -40.77 -32.94
CA THR A 695 -7.75 -39.59 -32.58
C THR A 695 -8.59 -38.41 -32.09
N ASN A 696 -9.92 -38.50 -32.08
CA ASN A 696 -10.82 -37.43 -31.64
C ASN A 696 -12.14 -37.98 -31.05
N PHE A 697 -12.87 -37.12 -30.31
CA PHE A 697 -14.10 -37.45 -29.58
C PHE A 697 -15.25 -37.93 -30.49
N GLU A 698 -15.41 -37.32 -31.68
CA GLU A 698 -16.39 -37.76 -32.70
C GLU A 698 -16.17 -39.23 -33.09
N CYS A 699 -14.91 -39.62 -33.35
CA CYS A 699 -14.56 -41.01 -33.66
C CYS A 699 -14.87 -41.95 -32.49
N GLU A 700 -14.54 -41.56 -31.25
CA GLU A 700 -14.77 -42.38 -30.06
C GLU A 700 -16.26 -42.67 -29.81
N VAL A 701 -17.13 -41.66 -29.95
CA VAL A 701 -18.59 -41.81 -29.76
C VAL A 701 -19.25 -42.52 -30.95
N CYS A 702 -18.85 -42.19 -32.18
CA CYS A 702 -19.52 -42.70 -33.39
C CYS A 702 -19.01 -44.07 -33.86
N THR A 703 -17.83 -44.53 -33.43
CA THR A 703 -17.28 -45.87 -33.76
C THR A 703 -17.22 -46.83 -32.58
N GLY A 704 -17.26 -46.33 -31.34
CA GLY A 704 -17.23 -47.11 -30.11
C GLY A 704 -18.62 -47.62 -29.71
N GLY A 705 -18.87 -48.91 -29.91
CA GLY A 705 -19.89 -49.62 -29.16
C GLY A 705 -19.46 -49.77 -27.70
N GLN A 706 -20.05 -48.93 -26.84
CA GLN A 706 -20.04 -48.95 -25.37
C GLN A 706 -18.69 -48.86 -24.59
N SER A 707 -18.71 -47.89 -23.66
CA SER A 707 -17.97 -47.77 -22.39
C SER A 707 -16.66 -46.94 -22.34
N SER A 708 -16.84 -45.74 -21.78
CA SER A 708 -15.94 -44.84 -21.05
C SER A 708 -14.56 -45.41 -20.61
N ALA A 709 -13.48 -44.84 -21.15
CA ALA A 709 -12.13 -44.91 -20.59
C ALA A 709 -11.43 -43.55 -20.72
N THR A 710 -11.44 -42.76 -19.65
CA THR A 710 -10.80 -41.44 -19.56
C THR A 710 -9.28 -41.58 -19.41
N ARG A 711 -8.49 -40.99 -20.33
CA ARG A 711 -7.03 -40.78 -20.15
C ARG A 711 -6.79 -39.59 -19.21
N LYS A 712 -6.02 -39.81 -18.13
CA LYS A 712 -5.59 -38.79 -17.14
C LYS A 712 -4.22 -38.21 -17.52
N TYR A 713 -4.01 -36.90 -17.34
CA TYR A 713 -2.68 -36.26 -17.25
C TYR A 713 -2.35 -36.01 -15.76
N VAL A 714 -1.08 -36.18 -15.37
CA VAL A 714 -0.57 -35.92 -14.00
C VAL A 714 0.44 -34.77 -14.07
N ILE A 715 0.21 -33.71 -13.30
CA ILE A 715 1.17 -32.62 -13.07
C ILE A 715 1.53 -32.67 -11.58
N LEU A 716 2.82 -32.79 -11.26
CA LEU A 716 3.33 -32.86 -9.89
C LEU A 716 3.81 -31.47 -9.43
N PHE A 717 3.32 -31.03 -8.26
CA PHE A 717 3.85 -29.89 -7.52
C PHE A 717 4.48 -30.40 -6.22
N PHE A 718 5.69 -29.96 -5.90
CA PHE A 718 6.33 -30.22 -4.62
C PHE A 718 6.32 -28.93 -3.78
N CYS A 719 5.65 -28.95 -2.63
CA CYS A 719 5.76 -27.94 -1.59
C CYS A 719 6.49 -28.56 -0.39
N TYR A 720 7.58 -27.92 0.05
CA TYR A 720 8.23 -28.23 1.33
C TYR A 720 7.78 -27.20 2.36
N ALA A 721 7.27 -27.67 3.50
CA ALA A 721 7.00 -26.86 4.67
C ALA A 721 7.67 -27.52 5.88
N SER A 722 8.65 -26.84 6.47
CA SER A 722 9.26 -27.20 7.76
C SER A 722 8.52 -26.46 8.88
N VAL A 723 7.84 -27.20 9.76
CA VAL A 723 7.25 -26.65 10.99
C VAL A 723 8.09 -27.12 12.17
N ILE A 724 8.77 -26.20 12.83
CA ILE A 724 9.45 -26.42 14.11
C ILE A 724 8.56 -25.84 15.21
N SER A 725 7.71 -26.67 15.83
CA SER A 725 7.05 -26.32 17.11
C SER A 725 6.43 -27.55 17.77
N ASN A 726 6.68 -27.71 19.07
CA ASN A 726 6.32 -28.86 19.91
C ASN A 726 4.96 -28.64 20.62
N GLN A 727 3.90 -28.29 19.88
CA GLN A 727 2.53 -28.36 20.39
C GLN A 727 1.59 -28.95 19.33
N GLU A 728 0.63 -29.77 19.77
CA GLU A 728 -0.36 -30.43 18.90
C GLU A 728 -1.10 -29.40 18.04
N ILE A 729 -0.81 -29.40 16.73
CA ILE A 729 -1.52 -28.58 15.75
C ILE A 729 -2.64 -29.42 15.14
N ASP A 730 -3.87 -28.90 15.17
CA ASP A 730 -5.04 -29.50 14.53
C ASP A 730 -4.94 -29.34 13.00
N ILE A 731 -4.60 -30.44 12.32
CA ILE A 731 -4.42 -30.55 10.86
C ILE A 731 -5.67 -30.10 10.08
N LEU A 732 -6.87 -30.17 10.69
CA LEU A 732 -8.13 -29.70 10.07
C LEU A 732 -8.20 -28.18 9.91
N GLN A 733 -7.48 -27.42 10.73
CA GLN A 733 -7.46 -25.95 10.66
C GLN A 733 -6.56 -25.44 9.52
N ILE A 734 -5.44 -26.11 9.27
CA ILE A 734 -4.53 -25.84 8.13
C ILE A 734 -5.20 -26.19 6.79
N LEU A 735 -5.91 -27.32 6.73
CA LEU A 735 -6.66 -27.72 5.53
C LEU A 735 -7.80 -26.75 5.16
N ARG A 736 -8.44 -26.10 6.15
CA ARG A 736 -9.45 -25.05 5.92
C ARG A 736 -8.87 -23.72 5.44
N ILE A 737 -7.66 -23.36 5.88
CA ILE A 737 -6.98 -22.13 5.43
C ILE A 737 -6.49 -22.29 3.99
N LEU A 738 -5.94 -23.46 3.65
CA LEU A 738 -5.49 -23.78 2.29
C LEU A 738 -6.65 -23.96 1.29
N SER A 739 -7.80 -24.48 1.74
CA SER A 739 -9.00 -24.53 0.88
C SER A 739 -9.55 -23.13 0.58
N ASN A 740 -9.51 -22.20 1.53
CA ASN A 740 -10.01 -20.84 1.28
C ASN A 740 -9.07 -19.99 0.41
N PHE A 741 -7.75 -20.26 0.45
CA PHE A 741 -6.77 -19.50 -0.35
C PHE A 741 -6.85 -19.82 -1.87
N PHE A 742 -7.27 -21.04 -2.24
CA PHE A 742 -7.42 -21.44 -3.65
C PHE A 742 -8.80 -21.13 -4.26
N PHE A 743 -9.80 -20.76 -3.45
CA PHE A 743 -11.17 -20.49 -3.92
C PHE A 743 -11.50 -19.01 -4.16
N SER A 744 -10.58 -18.06 -3.92
CA SER A 744 -10.85 -16.62 -4.13
C SER A 744 -10.21 -16.00 -5.38
N SER A 745 -9.59 -16.78 -6.26
CA SER A 745 -9.09 -16.28 -7.56
C SER A 745 -9.59 -17.21 -8.68
N HIS A 746 -10.45 -16.65 -9.54
CA HIS A 746 -11.11 -17.25 -10.70
C HIS A 746 -10.53 -18.58 -11.23
N THR A 747 -11.26 -19.67 -11.04
CA THR A 747 -11.02 -20.98 -11.66
C THR A 747 -12.08 -21.31 -12.70
N GLN A 748 -11.68 -21.51 -13.96
CA GLN A 748 -12.30 -22.50 -14.86
C GLN A 748 -11.28 -23.14 -15.81
N LEU A 749 -10.11 -23.51 -15.27
CA LEU A 749 -9.27 -24.55 -15.85
C LEU A 749 -8.92 -25.49 -14.70
N PHE A 750 -8.89 -26.81 -14.95
CA PHE A 750 -8.56 -27.92 -14.03
C PHE A 750 -9.72 -28.48 -13.18
N SER A 751 -10.53 -29.37 -13.78
CA SER A 751 -11.49 -30.21 -13.04
C SER A 751 -10.96 -31.61 -12.68
N ASN A 752 -9.70 -31.95 -12.95
CA ASN A 752 -9.11 -33.24 -12.56
C ASN A 752 -7.59 -33.15 -12.34
N SER A 753 -7.17 -32.76 -11.13
CA SER A 753 -5.77 -32.81 -10.69
C SER A 753 -5.65 -33.73 -9.47
N VAL A 754 -4.67 -34.64 -9.48
CA VAL A 754 -4.29 -35.44 -8.31
C VAL A 754 -3.26 -34.64 -7.53
N PHE A 755 -3.59 -34.26 -6.29
CA PHE A 755 -2.65 -33.58 -5.39
C PHE A 755 -1.93 -34.62 -4.54
N LEU A 756 -0.61 -34.68 -4.66
CA LEU A 756 0.24 -35.49 -3.77
C LEU A 756 0.74 -34.59 -2.63
N TRP A 757 0.47 -35.00 -1.38
CA TRP A 757 0.98 -34.35 -0.18
C TRP A 757 1.97 -35.29 0.50
N VAL A 758 3.21 -34.84 0.70
CA VAL A 758 4.21 -35.56 1.49
C VAL A 758 4.35 -34.84 2.82
N LEU A 759 3.89 -35.50 3.90
CA LEU A 759 4.07 -35.05 5.27
C LEU A 759 5.02 -36.03 5.97
N GLN A 760 6.17 -35.56 6.44
CA GLN A 760 6.98 -36.30 7.41
C GLN A 760 6.45 -36.01 8.81
N THR A 761 5.87 -37.00 9.46
CA THR A 761 5.56 -36.96 10.89
C THR A 761 6.03 -38.26 11.56
N ASN A 762 6.46 -38.16 12.82
CA ASN A 762 7.00 -39.28 13.61
C ASN A 762 5.93 -40.05 14.42
N SER A 763 4.67 -40.14 13.99
CA SER A 763 3.63 -40.84 14.78
C SER A 763 2.48 -41.42 13.94
N PHE A 764 1.94 -42.57 14.38
CA PHE A 764 0.86 -43.35 13.75
C PHE A 764 -0.51 -42.68 13.83
N VAL A 765 -1.27 -42.70 12.73
CA VAL A 765 -2.70 -42.29 12.67
C VAL A 765 -3.54 -43.46 12.13
N SER A 766 -4.64 -43.79 12.81
CA SER A 766 -5.67 -44.74 12.34
C SER A 766 -6.84 -43.99 11.67
N VAL A 767 -7.46 -44.59 10.65
CA VAL A 767 -8.56 -43.98 9.87
C VAL A 767 -9.76 -44.95 9.77
N SER A 768 -10.97 -44.44 9.97
CA SER A 768 -12.28 -45.09 9.73
C SER A 768 -12.97 -44.44 8.52
N PRO A 769 -13.77 -45.15 7.69
CA PRO A 769 -14.14 -44.66 6.36
C PRO A 769 -15.50 -43.95 6.36
N TYR A 770 -15.53 -42.68 5.95
CA TYR A 770 -16.72 -42.09 5.33
C TYR A 770 -16.31 -41.02 4.29
N TYR A 771 -16.92 -41.14 3.10
CA TYR A 771 -16.87 -40.32 1.88
C TYR A 771 -15.87 -40.67 0.76
N ASN A 772 -16.48 -40.85 -0.43
CA ASN A 772 -15.90 -41.28 -1.70
C ASN A 772 -15.03 -40.19 -2.36
N LYS A 773 -13.71 -40.30 -2.21
CA LYS A 773 -12.66 -39.92 -3.18
C LYS A 773 -11.34 -40.58 -2.72
N THR A 774 -10.67 -41.30 -3.60
CA THR A 774 -9.46 -42.09 -3.26
C THR A 774 -8.28 -41.16 -2.95
N ILE A 775 -7.81 -41.16 -1.70
CA ILE A 775 -6.55 -40.54 -1.25
C ILE A 775 -5.52 -41.66 -1.10
N PHE A 776 -4.38 -41.57 -1.77
CA PHE A 776 -3.23 -42.44 -1.48
C PHE A 776 -2.30 -41.71 -0.52
N LEU A 777 -2.13 -42.27 0.69
CA LEU A 777 -1.11 -41.87 1.66
C LEU A 777 0.03 -42.90 1.58
N PHE A 778 1.25 -42.45 1.30
CA PHE A 778 2.46 -43.27 1.47
C PHE A 778 3.19 -42.79 2.73
N SER A 779 3.39 -43.68 3.69
CA SER A 779 4.37 -43.47 4.76
C SER A 779 5.72 -44.01 4.30
N PHE A 780 6.76 -43.17 4.31
CA PHE A 780 8.13 -43.64 4.29
C PHE A 780 8.62 -43.65 5.74
N THR A 781 8.76 -44.85 6.32
CA THR A 781 9.54 -45.04 7.54
C THR A 781 11.00 -45.20 7.15
N SER A 782 11.90 -44.41 7.74
CA SER A 782 13.34 -44.59 7.62
C SER A 782 13.74 -45.93 8.24
N SER A 783 14.40 -46.80 7.46
CA SER A 783 15.41 -47.72 7.98
C SER A 783 16.75 -47.33 7.37
#